data_AF-A0A9P1GPF4-F1
#
_entry.id   AF-A0A9P1GPF4-F1
#
_cell.length_a   1.000
_cell.length_b   1.000
_cell.length_c   1.000
_cell.angle_alpha   90.00
_cell.angle_beta   90.00
_cell.angle_gamma   90.00
#
_symmetry.space_group_name_H-M   'P 1'
#
loop_
_entity.id
_entity.type
_entity.pdbx_description
1 polymer ?
#
loop_
_entity_poly.entity_id
_entity_poly.type
_entity_poly.pdbx_seq_one_letter_code
_entity_poly.pdbx_strand_id
1 'polypeptide(L)'
;MVIAAMSALAMDSMAHIVGEGPLINAEKEFDRFMKSYEFAIEAQKLKREDIKSLMELVVDRMDMYHLIGALLLEFCVGFYGEFKMLEEDYVNEPKLIMEIFLLSNIAAVGYLLFAIWLSLHASVAAHAIGVEFLLDHNRLTVPTPDNLREMRQATSMFRSTYRLFMNLQRKFGQGSEAASGSSGPFGNLPSVPEAKDLKDPPVELSLEALATPGESMVMPRLNNDLRKLEHRAQFARHHRAWLRFDAYSRVSMALGINQMLQSMSYFIAGPVQKHRPSFALITVIGVQAIAFFLVKLDWRSMDTEESDEEGEQRSKKAKDVSSLPMMDCFAISVTNLLPPVWMVLILWLSHFMDSTQQGNLDHQGRLTARVLATPIFFLHAAWLYLIRSYIAPHKQDLLPVRLRTVGYLDVFMRDAKLVEEQEEEEEEAEQEVLEVPQTRRRKTRCRHNEAAMKTVQCCDSVEDLWMSHEWEEEYLTSVETSSRRSKRGHKTPEPQSPDVEAAKGHTTSECQQCLVPKKKKLHSHDHVAWLVVGRFTTVMILLWISGGFIHIINSLLAVGGTPKDLNGNIHDQVRLLLPRKLSAQWPEPSRFFEVTKLQCNSSSVVISTPFNVHTAHRAVNGLGPLAQIGEFEMKAAWCRSGQRCRALEKHASGWRLRSLGEESLAWLDVPDSWQLLAAAPEQKGALLAAWDGERIVISGLENTRGAWQLHRKFAVHPNCSEEAAADETGSDGGQLRPKVQALYLDTSSGCQTLTLLRGTTVEGWDLVAGSILGCWKIRADSSEYAALCHDNSDLLLARHGPQGPILETAALPEPFAHCIVNPG
;
A
#
# COMPACT_ATOMS: atom_id res chain seq x y z
N MET A 1 -8.82 -63.08 85.12
CA MET A 1 -9.29 -61.73 84.75
C MET A 1 -8.15 -60.80 84.37
N VAL A 2 -7.14 -60.55 85.22
CA VAL A 2 -6.04 -59.61 84.90
C VAL A 2 -5.21 -60.06 83.68
N ILE A 3 -4.90 -61.35 83.55
CA ILE A 3 -4.18 -61.88 82.37
C ILE A 3 -5.02 -61.72 81.10
N ALA A 4 -6.33 -61.99 81.14
CA ALA A 4 -7.21 -61.81 79.99
C ALA A 4 -7.37 -60.32 79.59
N ALA A 5 -7.41 -59.41 80.57
CA ALA A 5 -7.45 -57.96 80.31
C ALA A 5 -6.12 -57.44 79.74
N MET A 6 -4.98 -57.96 80.20
CA MET A 6 -3.67 -57.61 79.63
C MET A 6 -3.46 -58.24 78.24
N SER A 7 -3.99 -59.44 77.98
CA SER A 7 -3.99 -60.04 76.64
C SER A 7 -4.89 -59.27 75.67
N ALA A 8 -6.05 -58.80 76.12
CA ALA A 8 -6.94 -57.97 75.31
C ALA A 8 -6.29 -56.60 74.98
N LEU A 9 -5.70 -55.92 75.98
CA LEU A 9 -4.98 -54.65 75.76
C LEU A 9 -3.70 -54.83 74.92
N ALA A 10 -3.00 -55.97 75.04
CA ALA A 10 -1.85 -56.27 74.21
C ALA A 10 -2.24 -56.62 72.77
N MET A 11 -3.38 -57.29 72.55
CA MET A 11 -3.89 -57.56 71.20
C MET A 11 -4.49 -56.32 70.53
N ASP A 12 -5.13 -55.42 71.29
CA ASP A 12 -5.65 -54.15 70.78
C ASP A 12 -4.50 -53.16 70.46
N SER A 13 -3.46 -53.16 71.29
CA SER A 13 -2.21 -52.42 71.03
C SER A 13 -1.39 -53.04 69.88
N MET A 14 -1.32 -54.37 69.76
CA MET A 14 -0.71 -55.01 68.59
C MET A 14 -1.53 -54.84 67.32
N ALA A 15 -2.86 -54.78 67.38
CA ALA A 15 -3.69 -54.43 66.23
C ALA A 15 -3.43 -52.99 65.77
N HIS A 16 -3.17 -52.06 66.68
CA HIS A 16 -2.74 -50.69 66.34
C HIS A 16 -1.27 -50.59 65.86
N ILE A 17 -0.36 -51.43 66.36
CA ILE A 17 1.07 -51.41 66.00
C ILE A 17 1.36 -52.22 64.72
N VAL A 18 0.55 -53.25 64.42
CA VAL A 18 0.72 -54.17 63.28
C VAL A 18 -0.29 -53.92 62.16
N GLY A 19 -1.37 -53.16 62.40
CA GLY A 19 -2.60 -53.25 61.59
C GLY A 19 -2.78 -52.35 60.38
N GLU A 20 -2.30 -51.11 60.34
CA GLU A 20 -2.66 -50.19 59.23
C GLU A 20 -1.48 -49.53 58.53
N GLY A 21 -0.30 -49.47 59.17
CA GLY A 21 0.88 -48.78 58.66
C GLY A 21 1.31 -49.20 57.24
N PRO A 22 1.47 -50.50 56.94
CA PRO A 22 1.90 -50.96 55.62
C PRO A 22 0.85 -50.69 54.52
N LEU A 23 -0.43 -50.86 54.84
CA LEU A 23 -1.52 -50.61 53.89
C LEU A 23 -1.65 -49.11 53.58
N ILE A 24 -1.63 -48.27 54.61
CA ILE A 24 -1.65 -46.80 54.47
C ILE A 24 -0.41 -46.31 53.72
N ASN A 25 0.75 -46.92 53.95
CA ASN A 25 1.97 -46.54 53.22
C ASN A 25 1.90 -46.94 51.74
N ALA A 26 1.44 -48.16 51.43
CA ALA A 26 1.24 -48.61 50.06
C ALA A 26 0.20 -47.75 49.31
N GLU A 27 -0.89 -47.37 49.99
CA GLU A 27 -1.89 -46.43 49.46
C GLU A 27 -1.28 -45.05 49.19
N LYS A 28 -0.55 -44.48 50.16
CA LYS A 28 0.12 -43.19 50.02
C LYS A 28 1.17 -43.18 48.90
N GLU A 29 1.89 -44.28 48.70
CA GLU A 29 2.87 -44.41 47.61
C GLU A 29 2.19 -44.51 46.24
N PHE A 30 1.14 -45.33 46.14
CA PHE A 30 0.34 -45.40 44.92
C PHE A 30 -0.29 -44.05 44.58
N ASP A 31 -0.84 -43.34 45.56
CA ASP A 31 -1.39 -41.99 45.39
C ASP A 31 -0.33 -40.97 44.98
N ARG A 32 0.87 -40.99 45.58
CA ARG A 32 1.97 -40.13 45.16
C ARG A 32 2.38 -40.41 43.72
N PHE A 33 2.43 -41.68 43.34
CA PHE A 33 2.76 -42.10 41.99
C PHE A 33 1.70 -41.61 40.99
N MET A 34 0.42 -41.87 41.25
CA MET A 34 -0.69 -41.38 40.40
C MET A 34 -0.70 -39.86 40.28
N LYS A 35 -0.54 -39.14 41.39
CA LYS A 35 -0.44 -37.67 41.40
C LYS A 35 0.76 -37.19 40.58
N SER A 36 1.89 -37.88 40.60
CA SER A 36 3.05 -37.52 39.78
C SER A 36 2.74 -37.61 38.27
N TYR A 37 1.98 -38.61 37.84
CA TYR A 37 1.54 -38.71 36.44
C TYR A 37 0.52 -37.64 36.08
N GLU A 38 -0.44 -37.38 36.98
CA GLU A 38 -1.42 -36.30 36.79
C GLU A 38 -0.75 -34.93 36.66
N PHE A 39 0.22 -34.62 37.54
CA PHE A 39 1.03 -33.40 37.43
C PHE A 39 1.82 -33.34 36.12
N ALA A 40 2.38 -34.47 35.65
CA ALA A 40 3.11 -34.50 34.38
C ALA A 40 2.19 -34.25 33.17
N ILE A 41 0.96 -34.80 33.19
CA ILE A 41 -0.05 -34.60 32.15
C ILE A 41 -0.53 -33.14 32.14
N GLU A 42 -0.86 -32.58 33.30
CA GLU A 42 -1.28 -31.17 33.40
C GLU A 42 -0.15 -30.21 33.01
N ALA A 43 1.10 -30.51 33.36
CA ALA A 43 2.25 -29.72 32.92
C ALA A 43 2.44 -29.77 31.39
N GLN A 44 2.20 -30.92 30.74
CA GLN A 44 2.24 -31.00 29.28
C GLN A 44 1.08 -30.29 28.62
N LYS A 45 -0.11 -30.36 29.21
CA LYS A 45 -1.29 -29.65 28.73
C LYS A 45 -1.06 -28.14 28.77
N LEU A 46 -0.56 -27.62 29.89
CA LEU A 46 -0.20 -26.22 30.04
C LEU A 46 0.83 -25.78 29.01
N LYS A 47 1.89 -26.58 28.78
CA LYS A 47 2.88 -26.30 27.70
C LYS A 47 2.23 -26.20 26.32
N ARG A 48 1.30 -27.10 25.98
CA ARG A 48 0.59 -27.06 24.69
C ARG A 48 -0.32 -25.84 24.57
N GLU A 49 -0.97 -25.44 25.66
CA GLU A 49 -1.77 -24.22 25.72
C GLU A 49 -0.91 -22.96 25.58
N ASP A 50 0.27 -22.93 26.21
CA ASP A 50 1.24 -21.83 26.07
C ASP A 50 1.72 -21.68 24.62
N ILE A 51 2.07 -22.78 23.96
CA ILE A 51 2.48 -22.79 22.55
C ILE A 51 1.36 -22.27 21.66
N LYS A 52 0.13 -22.78 21.86
CA LYS A 52 -1.03 -22.33 21.08
C LYS A 52 -1.27 -20.84 21.27
N SER A 53 -1.29 -20.38 22.51
CA SER A 53 -1.49 -18.97 22.83
C SER A 53 -0.41 -18.08 22.21
N LEU A 54 0.85 -18.55 22.21
CA LEU A 54 1.96 -17.83 21.60
C LEU A 54 1.88 -17.78 20.07
N MET A 55 1.42 -18.87 19.43
CA MET A 55 1.17 -18.89 17.97
C MET A 55 -0.03 -18.04 17.58
N GLU A 56 -1.13 -18.14 18.31
CA GLU A 56 -2.33 -17.31 18.13
C GLU A 56 -1.97 -15.82 18.23
N LEU A 57 -1.18 -15.42 19.24
CA LEU A 57 -0.72 -14.04 19.38
C LEU A 57 0.11 -13.55 18.17
N VAL A 58 0.96 -14.41 17.60
CA VAL A 58 1.77 -14.07 16.42
C VAL A 58 0.89 -13.95 15.18
N VAL A 59 -0.02 -14.90 14.97
CA VAL A 59 -0.98 -14.93 13.86
C VAL A 59 -1.90 -13.72 13.92
N ASP A 60 -2.53 -13.46 15.06
CA ASP A 60 -3.43 -12.32 15.27
C ASP A 60 -2.73 -10.98 14.95
N ARG A 61 -1.46 -10.84 15.35
CA ARG A 61 -0.66 -9.66 15.03
C ARG A 61 -0.35 -9.55 13.54
N MET A 62 -0.05 -10.67 12.86
CA MET A 62 0.19 -10.66 11.41
C MET A 62 -1.09 -10.32 10.65
N ASP A 63 -2.23 -10.83 11.11
CA ASP A 63 -3.54 -10.55 10.54
C ASP A 63 -3.91 -9.07 10.71
N MET A 64 -3.53 -8.43 11.82
CA MET A 64 -3.63 -6.98 11.97
C MET A 64 -2.77 -6.24 10.94
N TYR A 65 -1.54 -6.69 10.67
CA TYR A 65 -0.70 -6.08 9.64
C TYR A 65 -1.30 -6.25 8.24
N HIS A 66 -1.86 -7.40 7.95
CA HIS A 66 -2.56 -7.66 6.70
C HIS A 66 -3.77 -6.73 6.53
N LEU A 67 -4.60 -6.60 7.57
CA LEU A 67 -5.78 -5.73 7.57
C LEU A 67 -5.41 -4.25 7.41
N ILE A 68 -4.49 -3.74 8.22
CA ILE A 68 -4.04 -2.34 8.16
C ILE A 68 -3.37 -2.06 6.82
N GLY A 69 -2.52 -2.98 6.34
CA GLY A 69 -1.88 -2.88 5.03
C GLY A 69 -2.90 -2.78 3.90
N ALA A 70 -3.96 -3.61 3.92
CA ALA A 70 -5.01 -3.61 2.92
C ALA A 70 -5.82 -2.30 2.91
N LEU A 71 -6.20 -1.79 4.09
CA LEU A 71 -6.92 -0.51 4.20
C LEU A 71 -6.08 0.66 3.68
N LEU A 72 -4.80 0.71 4.02
CA LEU A 72 -3.89 1.74 3.52
C LEU A 72 -3.64 1.63 2.02
N LEU A 73 -3.56 0.41 1.50
CA LEU A 73 -3.43 0.15 0.07
C LEU A 73 -4.67 0.63 -0.69
N GLU A 74 -5.87 0.41 -0.14
CA GLU A 74 -7.12 0.95 -0.69
C GLU A 74 -7.08 2.48 -0.79
N PHE A 75 -6.62 3.19 0.25
CA PHE A 75 -6.44 4.65 0.18
C PHE A 75 -5.44 5.07 -0.92
N CYS A 76 -4.30 4.37 -1.04
CA CYS A 76 -3.31 4.68 -2.07
C CYS A 76 -3.84 4.42 -3.49
N VAL A 77 -4.69 3.39 -3.68
CA VAL A 77 -5.36 3.12 -4.97
C VAL A 77 -6.46 4.15 -5.24
N GLY A 78 -7.23 4.55 -4.22
CA GLY A 78 -8.20 5.64 -4.31
C GLY A 78 -7.55 6.96 -4.73
N PHE A 79 -6.32 7.22 -4.27
CA PHE A 79 -5.50 8.35 -4.73
C PHE A 79 -5.16 8.32 -6.23
N TYR A 80 -5.26 7.19 -6.92
CA TYR A 80 -5.17 7.13 -8.39
C TYR A 80 -6.54 7.25 -9.05
N GLY A 81 -7.53 6.50 -8.55
CA GLY A 81 -8.80 6.30 -9.25
C GLY A 81 -9.78 7.47 -9.15
N GLU A 82 -9.85 8.12 -7.99
CA GLU A 82 -10.89 9.13 -7.70
C GLU A 82 -10.34 10.56 -7.72
N PHE A 83 -9.12 10.73 -8.23
CA PHE A 83 -8.35 11.92 -7.93
C PHE A 83 -8.70 13.11 -8.81
N LYS A 84 -9.37 14.09 -8.22
CA LYS A 84 -9.73 15.38 -8.85
C LYS A 84 -8.53 16.22 -9.30
N MET A 85 -7.31 15.95 -8.85
CA MET A 85 -6.14 16.65 -9.39
C MET A 85 -5.88 16.31 -10.86
N LEU A 86 -6.47 15.23 -11.39
CA LEU A 86 -6.49 14.93 -12.82
C LEU A 86 -7.67 15.59 -13.56
N GLU A 87 -8.62 16.21 -12.85
CA GLU A 87 -9.67 17.01 -13.49
C GLU A 87 -9.07 18.26 -14.15
N GLU A 88 -9.70 18.71 -15.24
CA GLU A 88 -9.14 19.72 -16.15
C GLU A 88 -8.81 21.06 -15.47
N ASP A 89 -9.50 21.40 -14.38
CA ASP A 89 -9.26 22.61 -13.59
C ASP A 89 -7.85 22.64 -12.96
N TYR A 90 -7.25 21.47 -12.76
CA TYR A 90 -5.92 21.30 -12.17
C TYR A 90 -4.82 21.05 -13.22
N VAL A 91 -5.15 20.92 -14.51
CA VAL A 91 -4.17 20.71 -15.60
C VAL A 91 -3.20 21.90 -15.75
N ASN A 92 -3.62 23.09 -15.29
CA ASN A 92 -2.78 24.28 -15.26
C ASN A 92 -1.79 24.30 -14.08
N GLU A 93 -1.87 23.35 -13.15
CA GLU A 93 -0.88 23.24 -12.07
C GLU A 93 0.48 22.79 -12.61
N PRO A 94 1.58 23.14 -11.91
CA PRO A 94 2.89 22.64 -12.27
C PRO A 94 2.88 21.11 -12.27
N LYS A 95 2.93 20.52 -13.49
CA LYS A 95 2.96 19.07 -13.76
C LYS A 95 3.90 18.29 -12.84
N LEU A 96 4.95 18.95 -12.40
CA LEU A 96 5.90 18.44 -11.43
C LEU A 96 5.27 17.94 -10.11
N ILE A 97 4.32 18.67 -9.52
CA ILE A 97 3.69 18.24 -8.25
C ILE A 97 3.03 16.88 -8.46
N MET A 98 2.34 16.73 -9.59
CA MET A 98 1.70 15.48 -9.99
C MET A 98 2.72 14.36 -10.17
N GLU A 99 3.84 14.62 -10.87
CA GLU A 99 4.90 13.62 -11.07
C GLU A 99 5.47 13.10 -9.74
N ILE A 100 5.79 14.01 -8.80
CA ILE A 100 6.34 13.65 -7.49
C ILE A 100 5.28 12.92 -6.64
N PHE A 101 4.04 13.42 -6.63
CA PHE A 101 2.91 12.78 -5.96
C PHE A 101 2.72 11.35 -6.44
N LEU A 102 2.62 11.14 -7.76
CA LEU A 102 2.41 9.82 -8.35
C LEU A 102 3.58 8.89 -8.02
N LEU A 103 4.83 9.36 -8.10
CA LEU A 103 6.00 8.53 -7.80
C LEU A 103 6.06 8.10 -6.33
N SER A 104 5.76 9.00 -5.39
CA SER A 104 5.61 8.66 -3.97
C SER A 104 4.45 7.68 -3.73
N ASN A 105 3.34 7.85 -4.45
CA ASN A 105 2.19 6.96 -4.31
C ASN A 105 2.47 5.54 -4.86
N ILE A 106 3.18 5.39 -5.98
CA ILE A 106 3.64 4.08 -6.49
C ILE A 106 4.52 3.40 -5.44
N ALA A 107 5.45 4.15 -4.83
CA ALA A 107 6.31 3.64 -3.78
C ALA A 107 5.49 3.11 -2.60
N ALA A 108 4.50 3.89 -2.14
CA ALA A 108 3.60 3.52 -1.06
C ALA A 108 2.83 2.23 -1.36
N VAL A 109 2.21 2.14 -2.54
CA VAL A 109 1.50 0.94 -3.02
C VAL A 109 2.41 -0.29 -2.98
N GLY A 110 3.61 -0.19 -3.54
CA GLY A 110 4.55 -1.32 -3.58
C GLY A 110 4.97 -1.77 -2.19
N TYR A 111 5.33 -0.85 -1.29
CA TYR A 111 5.70 -1.18 0.08
C TYR A 111 4.55 -1.79 0.90
N LEU A 112 3.32 -1.26 0.76
CA LEU A 112 2.14 -1.81 1.42
C LEU A 112 1.80 -3.21 0.89
N LEU A 113 1.94 -3.46 -0.42
CA LEU A 113 1.78 -4.78 -1.00
C LEU A 113 2.79 -5.79 -0.43
N PHE A 114 4.06 -5.39 -0.28
CA PHE A 114 5.05 -6.25 0.38
C PHE A 114 4.74 -6.47 1.86
N ALA A 115 4.21 -5.48 2.58
CA ALA A 115 3.78 -5.68 3.97
C ALA A 115 2.67 -6.74 4.08
N ILE A 116 1.65 -6.66 3.22
CA ILE A 116 0.55 -7.65 3.15
C ILE A 116 1.11 -9.04 2.80
N TRP A 117 1.97 -9.12 1.78
CA TRP A 117 2.54 -10.39 1.35
C TRP A 117 3.44 -11.03 2.42
N LEU A 118 4.33 -10.26 3.04
CA LEU A 118 5.23 -10.75 4.08
C LEU A 118 4.49 -11.14 5.37
N SER A 119 3.47 -10.37 5.78
CA SER A 119 2.63 -10.73 6.94
C SER A 119 1.85 -12.02 6.69
N LEU A 120 1.32 -12.23 5.48
CA LEU A 120 0.67 -13.48 5.10
C LEU A 120 1.63 -14.67 5.19
N HIS A 121 2.86 -14.54 4.66
CA HIS A 121 3.89 -15.58 4.78
C HIS A 121 4.27 -15.86 6.23
N ALA A 122 4.43 -14.81 7.04
CA ALA A 122 4.73 -14.94 8.46
C ALA A 122 3.61 -15.68 9.22
N SER A 123 2.34 -15.35 8.93
CA SER A 123 1.16 -15.98 9.53
C SER A 123 1.08 -17.46 9.18
N VAL A 124 1.19 -17.81 7.90
CA VAL A 124 1.15 -19.20 7.43
C VAL A 124 2.31 -20.01 7.99
N ALA A 125 3.53 -19.46 7.99
CA ALA A 125 4.70 -20.14 8.53
C ALA A 125 4.59 -20.36 10.05
N ALA A 126 4.14 -19.35 10.81
CA ALA A 126 3.91 -19.48 12.24
C ALA A 126 2.86 -20.55 12.56
N HIS A 127 1.74 -20.58 11.81
CA HIS A 127 0.71 -21.60 12.00
C HIS A 127 1.22 -23.01 11.65
N ALA A 128 1.92 -23.17 10.52
CA ALA A 128 2.48 -24.45 10.11
C ALA A 128 3.45 -25.03 11.15
N ILE A 129 4.35 -24.19 11.65
CA ILE A 129 5.35 -24.62 12.64
C ILE A 129 4.72 -24.79 14.03
N GLY A 130 3.71 -23.99 14.37
CA GLY A 130 2.89 -24.23 15.56
C GLY A 130 2.26 -25.63 15.56
N VAL A 131 1.70 -26.05 14.42
CA VAL A 131 1.16 -27.40 14.25
C VAL A 131 2.26 -28.46 14.33
N GLU A 132 3.39 -28.28 13.66
CA GLU A 132 4.56 -29.18 13.74
C GLU A 132 5.03 -29.35 15.19
N PHE A 133 5.14 -28.26 15.95
CA PHE A 133 5.58 -28.28 17.34
C PHE A 133 4.59 -28.99 18.27
N LEU A 134 3.29 -28.87 18.00
CA LEU A 134 2.26 -29.61 18.72
C LEU A 134 2.20 -31.09 18.34
N LEU A 135 2.62 -31.44 17.12
CA LEU A 135 2.62 -32.80 16.60
C LEU A 135 3.89 -33.57 16.93
N ASP A 136 5.08 -32.97 16.91
CA ASP A 136 6.33 -33.71 17.05
C ASP A 136 6.91 -33.62 18.46
N HIS A 137 6.90 -32.42 19.05
CA HIS A 137 7.61 -32.15 20.30
C HIS A 137 6.72 -32.21 21.53
N ASN A 138 5.42 -31.96 21.37
CA ASN A 138 4.45 -31.96 22.47
C ASN A 138 3.35 -33.01 22.28
N ARG A 139 3.71 -34.19 21.78
CA ARG A 139 2.85 -35.36 21.93
C ARG A 139 2.65 -35.62 23.42
N LEU A 140 1.40 -35.81 23.83
CA LEU A 140 1.09 -36.30 25.18
C LEU A 140 1.95 -37.55 25.42
N THR A 141 2.75 -37.57 26.49
CA THR A 141 3.56 -38.75 26.78
C THR A 141 2.62 -39.89 27.08
N VAL A 142 2.46 -40.78 26.11
CA VAL A 142 1.79 -42.05 26.33
C VAL A 142 2.69 -42.84 27.26
N PRO A 143 2.18 -43.34 28.40
CA PRO A 143 2.99 -44.15 29.31
C PRO A 143 3.59 -45.32 28.52
N THR A 144 4.90 -45.50 28.63
CA THR A 144 5.60 -46.59 27.95
C THR A 144 5.08 -47.94 28.45
N PRO A 145 5.24 -49.04 27.68
CA PRO A 145 4.88 -50.37 28.16
C PRO A 145 5.50 -50.71 29.52
N ASP A 146 6.70 -50.18 29.81
CA ASP A 146 7.37 -50.37 31.08
C ASP A 146 6.75 -49.52 32.19
N ASN A 147 6.42 -48.24 31.94
CA ASN A 147 5.64 -47.43 32.89
C ASN A 147 4.28 -48.08 33.20
N LEU A 148 3.64 -48.70 32.20
CA LEU A 148 2.41 -49.46 32.37
C LEU A 148 2.62 -50.76 33.16
N ARG A 149 3.78 -51.42 33.01
CA ARG A 149 4.15 -52.59 33.82
C ARG A 149 4.42 -52.19 35.26
N GLU A 150 5.13 -51.10 35.50
CA GLU A 150 5.36 -50.52 36.82
C GLU A 150 4.04 -50.14 37.49
N MET A 151 3.15 -49.45 36.77
CA MET A 151 1.78 -49.18 37.24
C MET A 151 1.05 -50.46 37.63
N ARG A 152 1.06 -51.48 36.77
CA ARG A 152 0.42 -52.77 37.07
C ARG A 152 1.06 -53.47 38.26
N GLN A 153 2.38 -53.40 38.41
CA GLN A 153 3.10 -53.97 39.55
C GLN A 153 2.71 -53.25 40.83
N ALA A 154 2.73 -51.92 40.85
CA ALA A 154 2.28 -51.11 41.98
C ALA A 154 0.82 -51.41 42.36
N THR A 155 -0.09 -51.48 41.38
CA THR A 155 -1.49 -51.86 41.61
C THR A 155 -1.61 -53.31 42.10
N SER A 156 -0.79 -54.23 41.60
CA SER A 156 -0.81 -55.64 42.01
C SER A 156 -0.34 -55.82 43.45
N MET A 157 0.71 -55.09 43.87
CA MET A 157 1.18 -55.06 45.25
C MET A 157 0.13 -54.46 46.17
N PHE A 158 -0.46 -53.33 45.79
CA PHE A 158 -1.58 -52.74 46.53
C PHE A 158 -2.73 -53.74 46.70
N ARG A 159 -3.12 -54.44 45.62
CA ARG A 159 -4.19 -55.43 45.65
C ARG A 159 -3.85 -56.66 46.50
N SER A 160 -2.59 -57.12 46.50
CA SER A 160 -2.18 -58.25 47.35
C SER A 160 -2.17 -57.87 48.82
N THR A 161 -1.62 -56.69 49.15
CA THR A 161 -1.60 -56.15 50.52
C THR A 161 -3.01 -55.94 51.04
N TYR A 162 -3.90 -55.37 50.22
CA TYR A 162 -5.31 -55.20 50.56
C TYR A 162 -6.03 -56.54 50.77
N ARG A 163 -5.79 -57.54 49.92
CA ARG A 163 -6.36 -58.90 50.11
C ARG A 163 -5.88 -59.55 51.41
N LEU A 164 -4.60 -59.42 51.74
CA LEU A 164 -4.04 -59.94 52.99
C LEU A 164 -4.69 -59.28 54.20
N PHE A 165 -4.82 -57.95 54.16
CA PHE A 165 -5.52 -57.17 55.19
C PHE A 165 -6.98 -57.63 55.35
N MET A 166 -7.76 -57.73 54.26
CA MET A 166 -9.15 -58.19 54.31
C MET A 166 -9.29 -59.63 54.82
N ASN A 167 -8.34 -60.51 54.48
CA ASN A 167 -8.32 -61.89 54.98
C ASN A 167 -7.99 -61.97 56.48
N LEU A 168 -7.08 -61.12 56.97
CA LEU A 168 -6.80 -60.98 58.40
C LEU A 168 -8.02 -60.45 59.15
N GLN A 169 -8.64 -59.37 58.67
CA GLN A 169 -9.84 -58.79 59.28
C GLN A 169 -10.99 -59.81 59.34
N ARG A 170 -11.19 -60.62 58.28
CA ARG A 170 -12.19 -61.70 58.28
C ARG A 170 -11.88 -62.79 59.31
N LYS A 171 -10.61 -63.19 59.45
CA LYS A 171 -10.19 -64.19 60.46
C LYS A 171 -10.37 -63.68 61.90
N PHE A 172 -10.09 -62.41 62.16
CA PHE A 172 -10.28 -61.81 63.48
C PHE A 172 -11.75 -61.52 63.79
N GLY A 173 -12.56 -61.11 62.81
CA GLY A 173 -14.00 -60.87 62.98
C GLY A 173 -14.82 -62.14 63.23
N GLN A 174 -14.43 -63.28 62.66
CA GLN A 174 -15.13 -64.56 62.87
C GLN A 174 -14.80 -65.24 64.22
N GLY A 175 -13.83 -64.74 64.99
CA GLY A 175 -13.42 -65.33 66.27
C GLY A 175 -14.29 -64.94 67.48
N SER A 176 -15.16 -63.94 67.38
CA SER A 176 -15.83 -63.35 68.56
C SER A 176 -17.28 -63.79 68.79
N GLU A 177 -17.94 -64.49 67.86
CA GLU A 177 -19.34 -64.91 68.05
C GLU A 177 -19.51 -66.36 68.56
N ALA A 178 -18.44 -67.15 68.69
CA ALA A 178 -18.54 -68.55 69.13
C ALA A 178 -18.32 -68.77 70.64
N ALA A 179 -18.11 -67.73 71.44
CA ALA A 179 -17.91 -67.82 72.89
C ALA A 179 -19.12 -67.35 73.71
N SER A 180 -20.31 -67.87 73.39
CA SER A 180 -21.45 -67.90 74.30
C SER A 180 -22.28 -69.14 74.01
N GLY A 181 -21.89 -70.28 74.61
CA GLY A 181 -22.71 -71.48 74.48
C GLY A 181 -22.03 -72.78 74.89
N SER A 182 -22.11 -73.07 76.19
CA SER A 182 -22.33 -74.42 76.73
C SER A 182 -21.18 -75.44 76.71
N SER A 183 -20.70 -75.70 77.92
CA SER A 183 -19.98 -76.89 78.40
C SER A 183 -20.51 -78.23 77.87
N GLY A 184 -19.61 -79.08 77.40
CA GLY A 184 -19.83 -80.51 77.18
C GLY A 184 -18.49 -81.28 77.10
N PRO A 185 -18.28 -82.37 77.87
CA PRO A 185 -16.98 -83.04 77.97
C PRO A 185 -16.84 -84.23 77.01
N PHE A 186 -15.60 -84.46 76.56
CA PHE A 186 -15.02 -85.68 75.97
C PHE A 186 -15.74 -86.37 74.79
N GLY A 187 -15.10 -86.33 73.62
CA GLY A 187 -15.38 -87.27 72.53
C GLY A 187 -14.61 -87.01 71.24
N ASN A 188 -13.58 -87.81 71.00
CA ASN A 188 -13.00 -88.19 69.70
C ASN A 188 -12.34 -87.10 68.82
N LEU A 189 -11.00 -87.07 68.89
CA LEU A 189 -10.16 -86.51 67.82
C LEU A 189 -10.40 -87.26 66.50
N PRO A 190 -10.77 -86.58 65.41
CA PRO A 190 -10.62 -87.11 64.06
C PRO A 190 -9.17 -86.96 63.61
N SER A 191 -8.65 -88.06 63.06
CA SER A 191 -7.37 -88.15 62.35
C SER A 191 -7.26 -87.11 61.24
N VAL A 192 -6.13 -86.39 61.26
CA VAL A 192 -5.62 -85.51 60.20
C VAL A 192 -5.58 -86.27 58.86
N PRO A 193 -6.23 -85.79 57.79
CA PRO A 193 -5.97 -86.32 56.47
C PRO A 193 -4.60 -85.82 55.98
N GLU A 194 -3.74 -86.80 55.68
CA GLU A 194 -2.46 -86.69 55.01
C GLU A 194 -2.66 -86.07 53.62
N ALA A 195 -2.45 -84.75 53.52
CA ALA A 195 -2.36 -84.05 52.24
C ALA A 195 -0.99 -84.31 51.60
N LYS A 196 -0.88 -85.47 50.96
CA LYS A 196 0.08 -85.68 49.87
C LYS A 196 -0.46 -84.97 48.62
N ASP A 197 0.45 -84.38 47.84
CA ASP A 197 0.23 -83.64 46.60
C ASP A 197 -0.21 -82.17 46.69
N LEU A 198 0.67 -81.34 47.28
CA LEU A 198 0.90 -79.98 46.77
C LEU A 198 2.40 -79.83 46.48
N LYS A 199 2.80 -80.26 45.29
CA LYS A 199 4.11 -79.96 44.70
C LYS A 199 4.06 -78.52 44.23
N ASP A 200 4.44 -77.63 45.13
CA ASP A 200 5.27 -76.44 44.90
C ASP A 200 5.31 -75.69 46.23
N PRO A 201 6.49 -75.38 46.79
CA PRO A 201 6.54 -74.58 48.00
C PRO A 201 5.89 -73.22 47.68
N PRO A 202 5.03 -72.67 48.56
CA PRO A 202 4.76 -71.25 48.48
C PRO A 202 6.13 -70.59 48.62
N VAL A 203 6.50 -69.79 47.62
CA VAL A 203 7.62 -68.88 47.72
C VAL A 203 7.44 -68.17 49.06
N GLU A 204 8.28 -68.49 50.05
CA GLU A 204 8.49 -67.67 51.22
C GLU A 204 8.95 -66.32 50.66
N LEU A 205 7.98 -65.45 50.35
CA LEU A 205 8.20 -64.03 50.29
C LEU A 205 8.62 -63.67 51.72
N SER A 206 9.93 -63.76 51.95
CA SER A 206 10.55 -63.26 53.16
C SER A 206 10.07 -61.82 53.32
N LEU A 207 9.34 -61.57 54.40
CA LEU A 207 8.86 -60.24 54.77
C LEU A 207 10.03 -59.25 54.93
N GLU A 208 11.25 -59.77 55.08
CA GLU A 208 12.51 -59.02 55.09
C GLU A 208 12.90 -58.45 53.71
N ALA A 209 12.45 -59.01 52.58
CA ALA A 209 12.66 -58.42 51.25
C ALA A 209 11.73 -57.22 50.96
N LEU A 210 10.64 -57.07 51.72
CA LEU A 210 9.77 -55.89 51.72
C LEU A 210 10.24 -54.79 52.68
N ALA A 211 11.19 -55.09 53.57
CA ALA A 211 11.64 -54.20 54.62
C ALA A 211 13.04 -53.60 54.38
N THR A 212 13.74 -53.96 53.30
CA THR A 212 14.93 -53.20 52.88
C THR A 212 14.47 -51.89 52.26
N PRO A 213 14.74 -50.71 52.87
CA PRO A 213 14.59 -49.42 52.20
C PRO A 213 15.77 -49.26 51.24
N GLY A 214 15.84 -50.16 50.26
CA GLY A 214 16.95 -50.31 49.32
C GLY A 214 16.66 -49.47 48.08
N GLU A 215 17.54 -48.50 47.87
CA GLU A 215 17.55 -47.55 46.74
C GLU A 215 16.23 -46.82 46.55
N SER A 216 16.22 -45.58 47.06
CA SER A 216 15.24 -44.57 46.73
C SER A 216 14.86 -44.73 45.27
N MET A 217 13.59 -45.06 45.00
CA MET A 217 12.97 -44.82 43.71
C MET A 217 13.22 -43.34 43.44
N VAL A 218 14.32 -43.03 42.75
CA VAL A 218 14.77 -41.67 42.49
C VAL A 218 13.74 -41.14 41.52
N MET A 219 12.69 -40.55 42.09
CA MET A 219 11.77 -39.70 41.35
C MET A 219 12.66 -38.80 40.49
N PRO A 220 12.50 -38.80 39.17
CA PRO A 220 13.34 -38.04 38.26
C PRO A 220 13.13 -36.55 38.54
N ARG A 221 13.84 -36.03 39.53
CA ARG A 221 13.64 -34.69 40.12
C ARG A 221 14.61 -33.66 39.55
N LEU A 222 15.71 -34.07 38.93
CA LEU A 222 16.71 -33.15 38.40
C LEU A 222 16.59 -32.91 36.87
N ASN A 223 16.05 -33.87 36.12
CA ASN A 223 15.96 -33.74 34.65
C ASN A 223 14.81 -32.84 34.16
N ASN A 224 14.01 -32.30 35.08
CA ASN A 224 12.83 -31.49 34.76
C ASN A 224 13.17 -30.03 34.44
N ASP A 225 14.28 -29.48 34.95
CA ASP A 225 14.66 -28.09 34.65
C ASP A 225 15.42 -27.98 33.33
N LEU A 226 16.26 -28.96 32.97
CA LEU A 226 16.87 -29.06 31.63
C LEU A 226 15.80 -29.17 30.53
N ARG A 227 14.77 -29.99 30.72
CA ARG A 227 13.61 -30.08 29.81
C ARG A 227 12.76 -28.81 29.73
N LYS A 228 12.85 -27.91 30.73
CA LYS A 228 12.20 -26.59 30.64
C LYS A 228 12.98 -25.61 29.77
N LEU A 229 14.28 -25.77 29.61
CA LEU A 229 15.06 -24.91 28.72
C LEU A 229 15.00 -25.41 27.27
N GLU A 230 14.98 -26.73 27.06
CA GLU A 230 14.98 -27.35 25.72
C GLU A 230 13.79 -26.90 24.85
N HIS A 231 12.57 -26.89 25.39
CA HIS A 231 11.40 -26.47 24.60
C HIS A 231 11.44 -24.98 24.23
N ARG A 232 12.03 -24.11 25.07
CA ARG A 232 12.20 -22.68 24.79
C ARG A 232 13.26 -22.46 23.72
N ALA A 233 14.40 -23.13 23.83
CA ALA A 233 15.46 -23.09 22.83
C ALA A 233 14.96 -23.60 21.47
N GLN A 234 14.21 -24.70 21.48
CA GLN A 234 13.62 -25.25 20.26
C GLN A 234 12.58 -24.31 19.65
N PHE A 235 11.69 -23.74 20.47
CA PHE A 235 10.77 -22.71 20.02
C PHE A 235 11.51 -21.52 19.40
N ALA A 236 12.57 -21.03 20.04
CA ALA A 236 13.38 -19.93 19.55
C ALA A 236 14.05 -20.26 18.20
N ARG A 237 14.57 -21.48 18.02
CA ARG A 237 15.13 -21.95 16.74
C ARG A 237 14.09 -21.91 15.62
N HIS A 238 12.90 -22.43 15.86
CA HIS A 238 11.81 -22.40 14.88
C HIS A 238 11.31 -20.97 14.61
N HIS A 239 11.19 -20.16 15.66
CA HIS A 239 10.75 -18.78 15.57
C HIS A 239 11.63 -17.92 14.65
N ARG A 240 12.94 -18.19 14.59
CA ARG A 240 13.87 -17.53 13.65
C ARG A 240 13.45 -17.69 12.18
N ALA A 241 12.68 -18.74 11.82
CA ALA A 241 12.24 -18.98 10.45
C ALA A 241 11.23 -17.94 9.95
N TRP A 242 10.21 -17.60 10.76
CA TRP A 242 9.18 -16.63 10.35
C TRP A 242 9.43 -15.19 10.84
N LEU A 243 10.26 -15.01 11.88
CA LEU A 243 10.56 -13.71 12.46
C LEU A 243 11.10 -12.70 11.44
N ARG A 244 11.78 -13.17 10.40
CA ARG A 244 12.27 -12.31 9.31
C ARG A 244 11.14 -11.73 8.49
N PHE A 245 10.13 -12.54 8.15
CA PHE A 245 8.96 -12.07 7.42
C PHE A 245 8.15 -11.07 8.26
N ASP A 246 7.98 -11.33 9.56
CA ASP A 246 7.39 -10.36 10.51
C ASP A 246 8.16 -9.03 10.53
N ALA A 247 9.47 -9.07 10.75
CA ALA A 247 10.30 -7.87 10.81
C ALA A 247 10.23 -7.06 9.51
N TYR A 248 10.41 -7.70 8.34
CA TYR A 248 10.35 -6.98 7.06
C TYR A 248 8.93 -6.57 6.67
N SER A 249 7.88 -7.25 7.16
CA SER A 249 6.50 -6.80 7.02
C SER A 249 6.29 -5.46 7.71
N ARG A 250 6.77 -5.31 8.95
CA ARG A 250 6.71 -4.03 9.70
C ARG A 250 7.47 -2.92 9.00
N VAL A 251 8.70 -3.22 8.56
CA VAL A 251 9.51 -2.26 7.80
C VAL A 251 8.77 -1.82 6.55
N SER A 252 8.23 -2.76 5.78
CA SER A 252 7.50 -2.44 4.56
C SER A 252 6.24 -1.61 4.85
N MET A 253 5.52 -1.91 5.94
CA MET A 253 4.38 -1.12 6.38
C MET A 253 4.78 0.31 6.75
N ALA A 254 5.83 0.48 7.55
CA ALA A 254 6.35 1.78 7.97
C ALA A 254 6.79 2.64 6.77
N LEU A 255 7.51 2.03 5.82
CA LEU A 255 7.94 2.69 4.59
C LEU A 255 6.75 3.03 3.69
N GLY A 256 5.77 2.14 3.58
CA GLY A 256 4.54 2.37 2.83
C GLY A 256 3.73 3.54 3.39
N ILE A 257 3.51 3.58 4.71
CA ILE A 257 2.82 4.68 5.39
C ILE A 257 3.60 5.99 5.20
N ASN A 258 4.93 5.98 5.36
CA ASN A 258 5.69 7.21 5.18
C ASN A 258 5.60 7.72 3.73
N GLN A 259 5.73 6.86 2.72
CA GLN A 259 5.57 7.27 1.32
C GLN A 259 4.13 7.75 1.01
N MET A 260 3.11 7.15 1.64
CA MET A 260 1.73 7.64 1.57
C MET A 260 1.59 9.04 2.19
N LEU A 261 2.22 9.31 3.34
CA LEU A 261 2.22 10.63 3.97
C LEU A 261 3.01 11.67 3.16
N GLN A 262 4.07 11.27 2.47
CA GLN A 262 4.76 12.11 1.49
C GLN A 262 3.85 12.48 0.32
N SER A 263 3.19 11.48 -0.27
CA SER A 263 2.16 11.68 -1.30
C SER A 263 1.06 12.64 -0.83
N MET A 264 0.51 12.42 0.37
CA MET A 264 -0.49 13.32 0.97
C MET A 264 0.05 14.75 1.19
N SER A 265 1.33 14.90 1.53
CA SER A 265 1.96 16.22 1.69
C SER A 265 2.02 16.98 0.36
N TYR A 266 2.36 16.30 -0.74
CA TYR A 266 2.32 16.90 -2.08
C TYR A 266 0.90 17.20 -2.54
N PHE A 267 -0.05 16.34 -2.16
CA PHE A 267 -1.46 16.60 -2.41
C PHE A 267 -1.91 17.89 -1.72
N ILE A 268 -1.59 18.08 -0.45
CA ILE A 268 -1.94 19.30 0.29
C ILE A 268 -1.23 20.52 -0.30
N ALA A 269 0.03 20.38 -0.70
CA ALA A 269 0.83 21.47 -1.26
C ALA A 269 0.28 22.04 -2.58
N GLY A 270 -0.45 21.28 -3.40
CA GLY A 270 -1.03 21.80 -4.65
C GLY A 270 -2.26 22.71 -4.42
N PRO A 271 -3.46 22.16 -4.16
CA PRO A 271 -4.70 22.93 -4.11
C PRO A 271 -4.80 23.92 -2.94
N VAL A 272 -4.31 23.54 -1.75
CA VAL A 272 -4.42 24.38 -0.54
C VAL A 272 -3.54 25.63 -0.68
N GLN A 273 -2.36 25.47 -1.29
CA GLN A 273 -1.42 26.57 -1.46
C GLN A 273 -1.96 27.70 -2.34
N LYS A 274 -2.75 27.37 -3.38
CA LYS A 274 -3.43 28.37 -4.22
C LYS A 274 -4.31 29.31 -3.42
N HIS A 275 -4.91 28.81 -2.34
CA HIS A 275 -5.84 29.58 -1.53
C HIS A 275 -5.11 30.29 -0.39
N ARG A 276 -4.26 29.55 0.33
CA ARG A 276 -3.57 30.02 1.55
C ARG A 276 -2.22 29.29 1.72
N PRO A 277 -1.09 29.87 1.29
CA PRO A 277 0.22 29.20 1.35
C PRO A 277 0.69 28.92 2.78
N SER A 278 0.37 29.79 3.74
CA SER A 278 0.73 29.60 5.15
C SER A 278 0.04 28.37 5.77
N PHE A 279 -1.23 28.15 5.43
CA PHE A 279 -1.98 26.97 5.88
C PHE A 279 -1.41 25.69 5.26
N ALA A 280 -1.08 25.71 3.97
CA ALA A 280 -0.43 24.57 3.32
C ALA A 280 0.88 24.18 4.03
N LEU A 281 1.72 25.16 4.38
CA LEU A 281 2.97 24.92 5.12
C LEU A 281 2.73 24.30 6.50
N ILE A 282 1.79 24.84 7.28
CA ILE A 282 1.47 24.33 8.62
C ILE A 282 0.96 22.89 8.53
N THR A 283 0.07 22.60 7.58
CA THR A 283 -0.47 21.24 7.40
C THR A 283 0.61 20.27 6.94
N VAL A 284 1.48 20.65 6.00
CA VAL A 284 2.61 19.81 5.57
C VAL A 284 3.55 19.52 6.75
N ILE A 285 3.90 20.51 7.56
CA ILE A 285 4.71 20.29 8.77
C ILE A 285 4.02 19.33 9.74
N GLY A 286 2.71 19.46 9.93
CA GLY A 286 1.92 18.55 10.77
C GLY A 286 1.95 17.10 10.28
N VAL A 287 1.77 16.88 8.97
CA VAL A 287 1.85 15.55 8.34
C VAL A 287 3.26 14.96 8.48
N GLN A 288 4.29 15.78 8.29
CA GLN A 288 5.68 15.35 8.40
C GLN A 288 6.10 15.08 9.85
N ALA A 289 5.52 15.78 10.83
CA ALA A 289 5.71 15.44 12.24
C ALA A 289 5.14 14.06 12.56
N ILE A 290 3.95 13.71 12.04
CA ILE A 290 3.36 12.38 12.18
C ILE A 290 4.26 11.33 11.53
N ALA A 291 4.74 11.57 10.30
CA ALA A 291 5.66 10.67 9.61
C ALA A 291 6.95 10.44 10.42
N PHE A 292 7.53 11.49 10.99
CA PHE A 292 8.69 11.39 11.87
C PHE A 292 8.39 10.58 13.13
N PHE A 293 7.25 10.82 13.79
CA PHE A 293 6.88 10.07 14.99
C PHE A 293 6.68 8.58 14.69
N LEU A 294 6.10 8.23 13.54
CA LEU A 294 5.94 6.83 13.12
C LEU A 294 7.30 6.16 12.93
N VAL A 295 8.20 6.77 12.15
CA VAL A 295 9.57 6.25 11.97
C VAL A 295 10.28 6.13 13.32
N LYS A 296 10.12 7.11 14.21
CA LYS A 296 10.72 7.09 15.55
C LYS A 296 10.15 5.98 16.45
N LEU A 297 8.84 5.70 16.36
CA LEU A 297 8.19 4.63 17.12
C LEU A 297 8.73 3.26 16.69
N ASP A 298 8.95 3.06 15.40
CA ASP A 298 9.53 1.83 14.86
C ASP A 298 11.03 1.68 15.18
N TRP A 299 11.71 2.81 15.44
CA TRP A 299 13.15 2.83 15.68
C TRP A 299 13.57 2.66 17.14
N ARG A 300 12.65 2.76 18.10
CA ARG A 300 12.97 3.02 19.51
C ARG A 300 14.14 2.17 20.03
N SER A 301 15.25 2.85 20.30
CA SER A 301 16.54 2.29 20.76
C SER A 301 16.31 1.43 22.00
N MET A 302 16.72 0.16 21.93
CA MET A 302 16.91 -0.66 23.13
C MET A 302 18.20 -0.21 23.80
N ASP A 303 18.15 0.91 24.49
CA ASP A 303 19.17 1.22 25.48
C ASP A 303 18.96 0.19 26.59
N THR A 304 19.78 -0.86 26.55
CA THR A 304 19.89 -1.81 27.66
C THR A 304 20.23 -0.98 28.89
N GLU A 305 19.25 -0.77 29.77
CA GLU A 305 19.50 -0.63 31.20
C GLU A 305 20.17 -1.95 31.61
N GLU A 306 21.48 -1.99 31.39
CA GLU A 306 22.38 -2.94 32.01
C GLU A 306 22.26 -2.63 33.49
N SER A 307 21.37 -3.37 34.16
CA SER A 307 21.15 -3.30 35.59
C SER A 307 22.47 -3.67 36.24
N ASP A 308 23.21 -2.64 36.62
CA ASP A 308 24.35 -2.63 37.51
C ASP A 308 23.96 -3.27 38.85
N GLU A 309 23.93 -4.60 38.93
CA GLU A 309 24.07 -5.29 40.21
C GLU A 309 25.08 -6.43 40.06
N GLU A 310 26.29 -6.13 40.57
CA GLU A 310 27.30 -7.07 41.08
C GLU A 310 28.23 -7.74 40.06
N GLY A 311 29.05 -6.93 39.38
CA GLY A 311 30.19 -7.40 38.60
C GLY A 311 31.31 -6.37 38.43
N GLU A 312 31.53 -5.55 39.46
CA GLU A 312 32.55 -4.50 39.49
C GLU A 312 33.97 -5.13 39.39
N GLN A 313 34.49 -5.32 38.16
CA GLN A 313 35.91 -5.02 37.85
C GLN A 313 36.44 -5.34 36.44
N ARG A 314 35.72 -5.98 35.49
CA ARG A 314 36.41 -6.51 34.28
C ARG A 314 36.03 -6.04 32.88
N SER A 315 35.16 -5.07 32.65
CA SER A 315 34.89 -4.61 31.28
C SER A 315 34.88 -3.09 31.12
N LYS A 316 36.06 -2.47 31.12
CA LYS A 316 36.25 -1.06 30.68
C LYS A 316 36.28 -0.90 29.14
N LYS A 317 35.87 -1.91 28.36
CA LYS A 317 36.05 -1.91 26.89
C LYS A 317 34.79 -2.20 26.07
N ALA A 318 33.63 -2.35 26.71
CA ALA A 318 32.34 -2.39 26.03
C ALA A 318 31.63 -1.04 26.17
N LYS A 319 32.26 0.03 25.68
CA LYS A 319 31.65 1.36 25.60
C LYS A 319 31.07 1.57 24.20
N ASP A 320 29.81 2.00 24.16
CA ASP A 320 29.20 2.78 23.08
C ASP A 320 28.70 2.03 21.83
N VAL A 321 27.84 1.01 21.97
CA VAL A 321 27.14 0.39 20.81
C VAL A 321 25.61 0.57 20.82
N SER A 322 24.99 1.05 21.91
CA SER A 322 23.52 0.99 22.04
C SER A 322 22.75 2.25 21.65
N SER A 323 23.31 3.46 21.67
CA SER A 323 22.57 4.62 21.15
C SER A 323 22.83 4.80 19.66
N LEU A 324 21.76 4.85 18.86
CA LEU A 324 21.91 5.38 17.52
C LEU A 324 22.53 6.77 17.65
N PRO A 325 23.59 7.10 16.89
CA PRO A 325 24.11 8.45 16.90
C PRO A 325 22.92 9.37 16.62
N MET A 326 22.62 10.31 17.52
CA MET A 326 21.51 11.25 17.34
C MET A 326 21.54 11.91 15.94
N MET A 327 22.73 12.00 15.35
CA MET A 327 23.01 12.42 13.99
C MET A 327 22.35 11.56 12.90
N ASP A 328 22.29 10.24 13.05
CA ASP A 328 21.66 9.32 12.09
C ASP A 328 20.14 9.54 12.05
N CYS A 329 19.52 9.57 13.23
CA CYS A 329 18.09 9.88 13.38
C CYS A 329 17.78 11.27 12.82
N PHE A 330 18.64 12.26 13.11
CA PHE A 330 18.51 13.61 12.56
C PHE A 330 18.63 13.61 11.04
N ALA A 331 19.59 12.89 10.46
CA ALA A 331 19.79 12.79 9.02
C ALA A 331 18.57 12.18 8.31
N ILE A 332 18.01 11.08 8.84
CA ILE A 332 16.78 10.45 8.32
C ILE A 332 15.61 11.43 8.40
N SER A 333 15.48 12.15 9.52
CA SER A 333 14.37 13.08 9.75
C SER A 333 14.44 14.29 8.82
N VAL A 334 15.62 14.88 8.68
CA VAL A 334 15.86 16.03 7.80
C VAL A 334 15.63 15.64 6.34
N THR A 335 16.16 14.50 5.90
CA THR A 335 15.96 14.04 4.52
C THR A 335 14.52 13.64 4.21
N ASN A 336 13.71 13.25 5.22
CA ASN A 336 12.28 13.01 5.06
C ASN A 336 11.45 14.31 5.02
N LEU A 337 11.77 15.28 5.89
CA LEU A 337 11.02 16.53 6.04
C LEU A 337 11.33 17.54 4.93
N LEU A 338 12.57 17.59 4.47
CA LEU A 338 13.05 18.61 3.55
C LEU A 338 12.33 18.61 2.19
N PRO A 339 12.10 17.47 1.50
CA PRO A 339 11.46 17.46 0.18
C PRO A 339 10.08 18.16 0.11
N PRO A 340 9.08 17.84 0.97
CA PRO A 340 7.77 18.47 0.91
C PRO A 340 7.79 19.93 1.39
N VAL A 341 8.60 20.26 2.41
CA VAL A 341 8.78 21.66 2.85
C VAL A 341 9.41 22.50 1.74
N TRP A 342 10.41 21.96 1.06
CA TRP A 342 11.06 22.60 -0.08
C TRP A 342 10.06 22.86 -1.22
N MET A 343 9.16 21.91 -1.51
CA MET A 343 8.10 22.10 -2.51
C MET A 343 7.19 23.28 -2.16
N VAL A 344 6.71 23.37 -0.92
CA VAL A 344 5.86 24.49 -0.48
C VAL A 344 6.59 25.82 -0.59
N LEU A 345 7.89 25.86 -0.25
CA LEU A 345 8.72 27.06 -0.39
C LEU A 345 8.87 27.48 -1.85
N ILE A 346 9.11 26.54 -2.78
CA ILE A 346 9.20 26.84 -4.22
C ILE A 346 7.91 27.44 -4.74
N LEU A 347 6.77 26.81 -4.42
CA LEU A 347 5.46 27.28 -4.85
C LEU A 347 5.09 28.63 -4.22
N TRP A 348 5.61 28.90 -3.02
CA TRP A 348 5.39 30.19 -2.35
C TRP A 348 6.22 31.28 -3.02
N LEU A 349 7.48 30.98 -3.35
CA LEU A 349 8.35 31.87 -4.12
C LEU A 349 7.81 32.12 -5.52
N SER A 350 7.26 31.12 -6.21
CA SER A 350 6.66 31.30 -7.54
C SER A 350 5.45 32.23 -7.47
N HIS A 351 4.57 32.02 -6.49
CA HIS A 351 3.41 32.91 -6.29
C HIS A 351 3.84 34.34 -5.93
N PHE A 352 4.90 34.50 -5.13
CA PHE A 352 5.41 35.83 -4.79
C PHE A 352 5.96 36.54 -6.04
N MET A 353 6.72 35.85 -6.88
CA MET A 353 7.24 36.40 -8.13
C MET A 353 6.11 36.82 -9.09
N ASP A 354 5.08 35.99 -9.24
CA ASP A 354 3.91 36.30 -10.09
C ASP A 354 3.19 37.58 -9.64
N SER A 355 3.12 37.83 -8.33
CA SER A 355 2.45 39.02 -7.79
C SER A 355 3.19 40.33 -8.06
N THR A 356 4.50 40.27 -8.36
CA THR A 356 5.36 41.46 -8.39
C THR A 356 5.58 42.08 -9.77
N GLN A 357 5.15 41.45 -10.87
CA GLN A 357 5.46 41.97 -12.21
C GLN A 357 4.36 41.83 -13.27
N GLN A 358 3.97 42.98 -13.83
CA GLN A 358 3.10 43.10 -14.99
C GLN A 358 3.81 42.62 -16.27
N GLY A 359 3.47 41.42 -16.74
CA GLY A 359 3.41 41.08 -18.16
C GLY A 359 4.54 40.23 -18.76
N ASN A 360 5.82 40.45 -18.43
CA ASN A 360 6.93 39.83 -19.20
C ASN A 360 7.88 38.89 -18.42
N LEU A 361 7.76 38.77 -17.09
CA LEU A 361 8.62 37.90 -16.28
C LEU A 361 8.01 36.55 -15.86
N ASP A 362 6.76 36.27 -16.25
CA ASP A 362 6.05 35.03 -15.92
C ASP A 362 6.84 33.78 -16.40
N HIS A 363 7.48 33.86 -17.58
CA HIS A 363 8.27 32.74 -18.09
C HIS A 363 9.52 32.44 -17.24
N GLN A 364 10.23 33.47 -16.74
CA GLN A 364 11.42 33.27 -15.91
C GLN A 364 11.08 32.70 -14.53
N GLY A 365 9.96 33.16 -13.94
CA GLY A 365 9.47 32.65 -12.66
C GLY A 365 9.16 31.15 -12.70
N ARG A 366 8.40 30.72 -13.72
CA ARG A 366 8.06 29.29 -13.91
C ARG A 366 9.28 28.43 -14.18
N LEU A 367 10.23 28.91 -14.97
CA LEU A 367 11.46 28.18 -15.24
C LEU A 367 12.32 28.02 -13.98
N THR A 368 12.45 29.10 -13.20
CA THR A 368 13.20 29.08 -11.93
C THR A 368 12.57 28.10 -10.96
N ALA A 369 11.23 28.11 -10.83
CA ALA A 369 10.51 27.15 -9.99
C ALA A 369 10.75 25.69 -10.43
N ARG A 370 10.75 25.40 -11.74
CA ARG A 370 11.11 24.07 -12.26
C ARG A 370 12.53 23.69 -11.88
N VAL A 371 13.53 24.53 -12.17
CA VAL A 371 14.93 24.21 -11.83
C VAL A 371 15.10 23.95 -10.33
N LEU A 372 14.52 24.82 -9.48
CA LEU A 372 14.62 24.71 -8.02
C LEU A 372 13.97 23.47 -7.43
N ALA A 373 13.06 22.82 -8.14
CA ALA A 373 12.35 21.66 -7.63
C ALA A 373 13.03 20.32 -7.92
N THR A 374 14.00 20.30 -8.84
CA THR A 374 14.86 19.15 -9.13
C THR A 374 15.49 18.47 -7.89
N PRO A 375 16.03 19.21 -6.89
CA PRO A 375 16.60 18.60 -5.68
C PRO A 375 15.64 17.70 -4.91
N ILE A 376 14.33 17.88 -5.04
CA ILE A 376 13.31 17.07 -4.36
C ILE A 376 13.47 15.59 -4.72
N PHE A 377 13.70 15.28 -6.00
CA PHE A 377 13.88 13.91 -6.47
C PHE A 377 15.11 13.24 -5.82
N PHE A 378 16.22 13.96 -5.75
CA PHE A 378 17.46 13.46 -5.17
C PHE A 378 17.39 13.35 -3.66
N LEU A 379 16.64 14.22 -2.98
CA LEU A 379 16.41 14.13 -1.53
C LEU A 379 15.58 12.89 -1.17
N HIS A 380 14.54 12.56 -1.96
CA HIS A 380 13.80 11.31 -1.78
C HIS A 380 14.67 10.07 -2.03
N ALA A 381 15.48 10.08 -3.09
CA ALA A 381 16.44 9.02 -3.36
C ALA A 381 17.44 8.86 -2.20
N ALA A 382 17.94 9.98 -1.65
CA ALA A 382 18.85 9.98 -0.52
C ALA A 382 18.19 9.44 0.75
N TRP A 383 16.94 9.82 1.03
CA TRP A 383 16.18 9.30 2.16
C TRP A 383 15.99 7.78 2.05
N LEU A 384 15.54 7.28 0.89
CA LEU A 384 15.39 5.84 0.65
C LEU A 384 16.72 5.09 0.74
N TYR A 385 17.82 5.69 0.26
CA TYR A 385 19.16 5.12 0.37
C TYR A 385 19.62 5.00 1.84
N LEU A 386 19.41 6.05 2.64
CA LEU A 386 19.72 6.03 4.07
C LEU A 386 18.92 4.93 4.77
N ILE A 387 17.60 4.92 4.61
CA ILE A 387 16.74 3.87 5.16
C ILE A 387 17.21 2.48 4.75
N ARG A 388 17.48 2.27 3.46
CA ARG A 388 17.98 0.98 2.95
C ARG A 388 19.24 0.52 3.71
N SER A 389 20.18 1.44 3.93
CA SER A 389 21.43 1.12 4.64
C SER A 389 21.19 0.70 6.09
N TYR A 390 20.14 1.22 6.72
CA TYR A 390 19.78 0.88 8.10
C TYR A 390 18.92 -0.37 8.25
N ILE A 391 18.09 -0.70 7.26
CA ILE A 391 17.28 -1.93 7.27
C ILE A 391 18.08 -3.15 6.81
N ALA A 392 19.31 -2.97 6.34
CA ALA A 392 20.16 -4.08 5.93
C ALA A 392 20.47 -5.01 7.12
N PRO A 393 20.43 -6.35 6.93
CA PRO A 393 20.76 -7.29 7.98
C PRO A 393 22.24 -7.14 8.37
N HIS A 394 22.53 -7.28 9.66
CA HIS A 394 23.91 -7.24 10.13
C HIS A 394 24.61 -8.56 9.79
N LYS A 395 25.94 -8.57 9.59
CA LYS A 395 26.67 -9.78 9.15
C LYS A 395 26.48 -11.01 10.05
N GLN A 396 26.11 -10.79 11.31
CA GLN A 396 25.90 -11.84 12.32
C GLN A 396 24.43 -12.01 12.70
N ASP A 397 23.56 -11.06 12.32
CA ASP A 397 22.14 -11.09 12.66
C ASP A 397 21.30 -11.10 11.39
N LEU A 398 20.42 -12.08 11.32
CA LEU A 398 19.47 -12.26 10.24
C LEU A 398 18.40 -11.16 10.17
N LEU A 399 18.30 -10.36 11.23
CA LEU A 399 17.33 -9.29 11.40
C LEU A 399 18.05 -7.94 11.39
N PRO A 400 17.36 -6.87 10.95
CA PRO A 400 17.89 -5.53 11.14
C PRO A 400 17.97 -5.26 12.65
N VAL A 401 19.20 -5.18 13.18
CA VAL A 401 19.48 -5.00 14.62
C VAL A 401 18.72 -3.80 15.20
N ARG A 402 18.49 -2.78 14.37
CA ARG A 402 17.93 -1.48 14.76
C ARG A 402 16.40 -1.40 14.70
N LEU A 403 15.73 -2.44 14.18
CA LEU A 403 14.27 -2.51 14.10
C LEU A 403 13.68 -3.52 15.08
N ARG A 404 14.47 -3.97 16.06
CA ARG A 404 13.98 -4.70 17.22
C ARG A 404 13.21 -3.74 18.11
N THR A 405 11.94 -3.50 17.78
CA THR A 405 10.99 -3.04 18.79
C THR A 405 10.86 -4.13 19.84
N VAL A 406 10.85 -3.74 21.12
CA VAL A 406 10.77 -4.60 22.31
C VAL A 406 9.72 -5.68 22.09
N GLY A 407 10.15 -6.80 21.55
CA GLY A 407 9.33 -7.96 21.38
C GLY A 407 9.34 -8.67 22.72
N TYR A 408 8.19 -9.19 23.13
CA TYR A 408 8.11 -10.31 24.08
C TYR A 408 9.10 -11.46 23.72
N LEU A 409 9.56 -11.46 22.47
CA LEU A 409 10.47 -12.39 21.82
C LEU A 409 11.96 -12.11 22.04
N ASP A 410 12.38 -10.90 22.41
CA ASP A 410 13.79 -10.65 22.74
C ASP A 410 14.19 -11.37 24.04
N VAL A 411 13.24 -11.59 24.94
CA VAL A 411 13.42 -12.42 26.14
C VAL A 411 13.82 -13.85 25.73
N PHE A 412 13.11 -14.45 24.77
CA PHE A 412 13.40 -15.80 24.31
C PHE A 412 14.70 -15.90 23.49
N MET A 413 15.06 -14.83 22.77
CA MET A 413 16.32 -14.81 22.01
C MET A 413 17.55 -14.70 22.92
N ARG A 414 17.44 -13.97 24.04
CA ARG A 414 18.49 -13.95 25.07
C ARG A 414 18.67 -15.33 25.68
N ASP A 415 17.58 -15.98 26.07
CA ASP A 415 17.61 -17.34 26.61
C ASP A 415 18.22 -18.33 25.59
N ALA A 416 17.84 -18.22 24.31
CA ALA A 416 18.37 -19.09 23.26
C ALA A 416 19.88 -18.91 23.04
N LYS A 417 20.38 -17.67 23.10
CA LYS A 417 21.81 -17.39 22.98
C LYS A 417 22.59 -17.95 24.17
N LEU A 418 22.06 -17.84 25.38
CA LEU A 418 22.67 -18.44 26.57
C LEU A 418 22.71 -19.97 26.47
N VAL A 419 21.68 -20.60 25.90
CA VAL A 419 21.67 -22.05 25.67
C VAL A 419 22.67 -22.44 24.56
N GLU A 420 22.75 -21.69 23.46
CA GLU A 420 23.76 -21.94 22.41
C GLU A 420 25.18 -21.77 22.95
N GLU A 421 25.45 -20.73 23.75
CA GLU A 421 26.74 -20.53 24.42
C GLU A 421 27.06 -21.66 25.41
N GLN A 422 26.05 -22.15 26.15
CA GLN A 422 26.22 -23.31 27.04
C GLN A 422 26.48 -24.62 26.27
N GLU A 423 25.77 -24.85 25.16
CA GLU A 423 25.98 -26.02 24.29
C GLU A 423 27.39 -25.97 23.67
N GLU A 424 27.85 -24.80 23.22
CA GLU A 424 29.22 -24.62 22.71
C GLU A 424 30.27 -24.85 23.80
N GLU A 425 30.07 -24.31 25.02
CA GLU A 425 30.96 -24.57 26.17
C GLU A 425 30.97 -26.05 26.57
N GLU A 426 29.83 -26.75 26.51
CA GLU A 426 29.73 -28.18 26.81
C GLU A 426 30.41 -29.03 25.72
N GLU A 427 30.23 -28.70 24.44
CA GLU A 427 30.93 -29.35 23.32
C GLU A 427 32.45 -29.12 23.37
N GLU A 428 32.89 -27.90 23.72
CA GLU A 428 34.31 -27.60 23.93
C GLU A 428 34.88 -28.38 25.13
N ALA A 429 34.13 -28.48 26.23
CA ALA A 429 34.52 -29.26 27.41
C ALA A 429 34.58 -30.77 27.09
N GLU A 430 33.62 -31.31 26.34
CA GLU A 430 33.63 -32.70 25.88
C GLU A 430 34.81 -32.98 24.93
N GLN A 431 35.11 -32.05 24.02
CA GLN A 431 36.31 -32.14 23.16
C GLN A 431 37.60 -32.12 24.00
N GLU A 432 37.71 -31.24 24.99
CA GLU A 432 38.89 -31.17 25.87
C GLU A 432 39.06 -32.46 26.69
N VAL A 433 37.97 -33.05 27.19
CA VAL A 433 37.98 -34.35 27.89
C VAL A 433 38.38 -35.49 26.95
N LEU A 434 37.93 -35.48 25.70
CA LEU A 434 38.31 -36.48 24.68
C LEU A 434 39.77 -36.34 24.22
N GLU A 435 40.36 -35.15 24.28
CA GLU A 435 41.77 -34.92 23.92
C GLU A 435 42.78 -35.32 25.02
N VAL A 436 42.33 -35.47 26.27
CA VAL A 436 43.16 -35.88 27.42
C VAL A 436 42.87 -37.35 27.78
N PRO A 437 43.64 -38.40 27.35
CA PRO A 437 45.06 -38.40 27.00
C PRO A 437 45.41 -39.33 25.80
N GLN A 438 45.45 -38.81 24.56
CA GLN A 438 46.12 -39.52 23.44
C GLN A 438 47.46 -38.91 23.00
N THR A 439 47.80 -37.73 23.53
CA THR A 439 49.02 -36.99 23.19
C THR A 439 50.30 -37.58 23.79
N ARG A 440 50.24 -38.63 24.62
CA ARG A 440 51.45 -39.30 25.16
C ARG A 440 51.97 -40.50 24.35
N ARG A 441 51.30 -40.95 23.27
CA ARG A 441 51.74 -42.13 22.49
C ARG A 441 51.99 -41.96 20.99
N ARG A 442 51.73 -40.79 20.40
CA ARG A 442 51.81 -40.61 18.92
C ARG A 442 52.86 -39.61 18.41
N LYS A 443 53.91 -39.30 19.19
CA LYS A 443 54.93 -38.32 18.79
C LYS A 443 56.12 -38.86 17.97
N THR A 444 56.02 -40.02 17.31
CA THR A 444 57.12 -40.58 16.50
C THR A 444 56.79 -41.05 15.08
N ARG A 445 55.58 -40.84 14.55
CA ARG A 445 55.29 -41.28 13.18
C ARG A 445 54.26 -40.41 12.50
N CYS A 446 54.71 -39.32 11.88
CA CYS A 446 54.17 -38.72 10.65
C CYS A 446 54.89 -37.39 10.39
N ARG A 447 56.17 -37.48 10.02
CA ARG A 447 56.82 -36.50 9.13
C ARG A 447 56.95 -37.25 7.82
N HIS A 448 56.08 -36.99 6.85
CA HIS A 448 56.24 -37.15 5.40
C HIS A 448 54.85 -37.20 4.78
N ASN A 449 54.44 -36.09 4.17
CA ASN A 449 53.57 -35.96 2.99
C ASN A 449 52.71 -34.70 3.10
N GLU A 450 53.34 -33.56 2.86
CA GLU A 450 52.67 -32.28 2.65
C GLU A 450 53.29 -31.65 1.41
N ALA A 451 52.93 -32.18 0.24
CA ALA A 451 53.24 -31.59 -1.07
C ALA A 451 52.42 -32.27 -2.18
N ALA A 452 51.13 -31.94 -2.32
CA ALA A 452 50.39 -31.96 -3.61
C ALA A 452 48.90 -31.70 -3.40
N MET A 453 48.46 -30.44 -3.42
CA MET A 453 47.14 -30.08 -3.93
C MET A 453 47.08 -28.59 -4.23
N LYS A 454 47.33 -28.23 -5.49
CA LYS A 454 47.01 -26.93 -6.08
C LYS A 454 46.16 -27.16 -7.32
N THR A 455 45.26 -26.19 -7.55
CA THR A 455 44.59 -25.82 -8.82
C THR A 455 43.53 -26.76 -9.39
N VAL A 456 42.26 -26.47 -9.08
CA VAL A 456 41.16 -26.49 -10.06
C VAL A 456 40.33 -25.23 -9.84
N GLN A 457 40.34 -24.35 -10.83
CA GLN A 457 39.56 -23.12 -10.92
C GLN A 457 38.60 -23.32 -12.09
N CYS A 458 37.29 -23.43 -11.81
CA CYS A 458 36.24 -23.41 -12.83
C CYS A 458 35.46 -22.10 -12.74
N CYS A 459 35.19 -21.55 -13.92
CA CYS A 459 34.40 -20.37 -14.19
C CYS A 459 32.92 -20.59 -13.85
N ASP A 460 32.32 -19.65 -13.12
CA ASP A 460 30.89 -19.41 -13.12
C ASP A 460 30.67 -17.94 -13.53
N SER A 461 30.14 -17.73 -14.73
CA SER A 461 29.51 -16.46 -15.09
C SER A 461 28.28 -16.70 -15.96
N VAL A 462 27.24 -15.93 -15.65
CA VAL A 462 26.00 -15.68 -16.41
C VAL A 462 24.88 -16.68 -16.18
N GLU A 463 24.04 -16.40 -15.19
CA GLU A 463 22.61 -16.71 -15.20
C GLU A 463 21.93 -15.77 -14.19
N ASP A 464 21.29 -14.71 -14.69
CA ASP A 464 20.45 -13.80 -13.89
C ASP A 464 19.42 -13.14 -14.84
N LEU A 465 18.41 -13.90 -15.21
CA LEU A 465 17.04 -13.48 -15.56
C LEU A 465 16.28 -14.80 -15.82
N TRP A 466 15.02 -14.89 -15.38
CA TRP A 466 14.12 -16.07 -15.44
C TRP A 466 14.10 -16.97 -14.19
N MET A 467 13.39 -16.54 -13.14
CA MET A 467 12.95 -17.38 -12.01
C MET A 467 11.57 -16.89 -11.52
N SER A 468 10.53 -17.10 -12.32
CA SER A 468 9.14 -16.85 -11.88
C SER A 468 8.16 -17.98 -12.20
N HIS A 469 8.61 -19.12 -12.73
CA HIS A 469 7.71 -20.20 -13.17
C HIS A 469 7.93 -21.56 -12.50
N GLU A 470 8.93 -21.70 -11.62
CA GLU A 470 9.32 -23.01 -11.04
C GLU A 470 8.84 -23.24 -9.60
N TRP A 471 8.13 -22.28 -9.00
CA TRP A 471 7.73 -22.34 -7.59
C TRP A 471 6.52 -23.23 -7.28
N GLU A 472 5.65 -23.54 -8.26
CA GLU A 472 4.44 -24.35 -8.02
C GLU A 472 4.66 -25.87 -8.15
N GLU A 473 5.62 -26.33 -8.96
CA GLU A 473 5.77 -27.78 -9.21
C GLU A 473 6.57 -28.52 -8.12
N GLU A 474 7.53 -27.88 -7.45
CA GLU A 474 8.40 -28.56 -6.49
C GLU A 474 7.74 -28.76 -5.10
N TYR A 475 6.80 -27.88 -4.72
CA TYR A 475 6.09 -28.01 -3.44
C TYR A 475 4.95 -29.04 -3.50
N LEU A 476 4.23 -29.13 -4.63
CA LEU A 476 3.14 -30.11 -4.81
C LEU A 476 3.67 -31.54 -4.97
N THR A 477 4.84 -31.74 -5.57
CA THR A 477 5.45 -33.08 -5.74
C THR A 477 6.03 -33.66 -4.44
N SER A 478 6.45 -32.82 -3.49
CA SER A 478 6.89 -33.25 -2.15
C SER A 478 5.73 -33.78 -1.29
N VAL A 479 4.55 -33.16 -1.39
CA VAL A 479 3.34 -33.59 -0.64
C VAL A 479 2.74 -34.88 -1.22
N GLU A 480 2.79 -35.09 -2.54
CA GLU A 480 2.28 -36.32 -3.18
C GLU A 480 3.17 -37.56 -2.92
N THR A 481 4.48 -37.37 -2.76
CA THR A 481 5.40 -38.49 -2.48
C THR A 481 5.32 -38.99 -1.04
N SER A 482 4.92 -38.14 -0.08
CA SER A 482 4.65 -38.54 1.31
C SER A 482 3.33 -39.34 1.44
N SER A 483 2.29 -38.97 0.69
CA SER A 483 0.98 -39.63 0.73
C SER A 483 0.98 -41.06 0.15
N ARG A 484 1.86 -41.36 -0.82
CA ARG A 484 1.97 -42.72 -1.41
C ARG A 484 2.72 -43.74 -0.56
N ARG A 485 3.39 -43.34 0.53
CA ARG A 485 4.17 -44.28 1.39
C ARG A 485 3.36 -44.94 2.51
N SER A 486 2.10 -44.55 2.73
CA SER A 486 1.23 -45.06 3.81
C SER A 486 0.20 -46.14 3.38
N LYS A 487 0.26 -46.63 2.14
CA LYS A 487 -0.61 -47.73 1.65
C LYS A 487 0.17 -48.88 1.02
N ARG A 488 0.91 -49.65 1.83
CA ARG A 488 1.21 -51.05 1.52
C ARG A 488 0.91 -51.90 2.74
N GLY A 489 -0.25 -52.56 2.69
CA GLY A 489 -0.70 -53.52 3.68
C GLY A 489 0.22 -54.75 3.74
N HIS A 490 0.37 -55.24 4.97
CA HIS A 490 0.92 -56.56 5.27
C HIS A 490 0.13 -57.66 4.54
N LYS A 491 0.83 -58.45 3.73
CA LYS A 491 0.47 -59.84 3.46
C LYS A 491 1.66 -60.72 3.86
N THR A 492 1.41 -61.60 4.82
CA THR A 492 2.25 -62.75 5.19
C THR A 492 2.26 -63.79 4.07
N PRO A 493 3.39 -64.50 3.86
CA PRO A 493 3.35 -65.84 3.29
C PRO A 493 3.96 -66.91 4.21
N GLU A 494 3.28 -68.06 4.20
CA GLU A 494 3.70 -69.37 4.73
C GLU A 494 4.84 -69.99 3.89
N PRO A 495 5.52 -71.04 4.41
CA PRO A 495 6.81 -71.50 3.91
C PRO A 495 6.69 -72.63 2.88
N GLN A 496 7.49 -72.56 1.82
CA GLN A 496 7.88 -73.74 1.03
C GLN A 496 9.38 -73.70 0.72
N SER A 497 10.03 -74.79 1.10
CA SER A 497 11.40 -75.21 0.75
C SER A 497 11.36 -76.23 -0.40
N PRO A 498 12.51 -76.73 -0.87
CA PRO A 498 13.62 -76.02 -1.48
C PRO A 498 13.87 -76.60 -2.88
N ASP A 499 14.63 -75.90 -3.74
CA ASP A 499 15.46 -76.63 -4.70
C ASP A 499 16.74 -75.89 -5.04
N VAL A 500 17.73 -76.74 -5.19
CA VAL A 500 19.16 -76.54 -5.33
C VAL A 500 19.48 -76.00 -6.71
N GLU A 501 20.31 -74.95 -6.82
CA GLU A 501 21.42 -75.01 -7.77
C GLU A 501 22.55 -74.02 -7.46
N ALA A 502 23.75 -74.56 -7.54
CA ALA A 502 25.01 -73.94 -7.19
C ALA A 502 25.49 -73.00 -8.30
N ALA A 503 25.83 -71.76 -7.93
CA ALA A 503 26.68 -70.91 -8.76
C ALA A 503 27.75 -70.23 -7.91
N LYS A 504 28.97 -70.39 -8.38
CA LYS A 504 30.25 -70.08 -7.74
C LYS A 504 30.47 -68.56 -7.59
N GLY A 505 30.97 -68.19 -6.42
CA GLY A 505 32.06 -67.24 -6.17
C GLY A 505 32.18 -65.98 -7.04
N HIS A 506 31.92 -64.83 -6.41
CA HIS A 506 32.86 -63.71 -6.40
C HIS A 506 32.66 -62.86 -5.15
N THR A 507 33.61 -62.97 -4.22
CA THR A 507 33.81 -62.04 -3.11
C THR A 507 34.50 -60.79 -3.64
N THR A 508 33.73 -59.78 -4.00
CA THR A 508 34.21 -58.40 -4.07
C THR A 508 33.66 -57.66 -2.86
N SER A 509 34.52 -57.49 -1.85
CA SER A 509 34.30 -56.52 -0.78
C SER A 509 34.44 -55.13 -1.38
N GLU A 510 33.38 -54.65 -2.04
CA GLU A 510 33.25 -53.23 -2.33
C GLU A 510 33.05 -52.52 -1.00
N CYS A 511 34.09 -51.78 -0.63
CA CYS A 511 34.09 -50.81 0.43
C CYS A 511 32.98 -49.79 0.09
N GLN A 512 31.79 -50.01 0.63
CA GLN A 512 30.69 -49.06 0.64
C GLN A 512 31.08 -47.94 1.60
N GLN A 513 32.04 -47.12 1.15
CA GLN A 513 32.25 -45.78 1.66
C GLN A 513 30.91 -45.08 1.49
N CYS A 514 30.20 -44.91 2.60
CA CYS A 514 29.11 -43.98 2.73
C CYS A 514 29.60 -42.64 2.17
N LEU A 515 29.27 -42.36 0.91
CA LEU A 515 29.22 -41.02 0.37
C LEU A 515 28.16 -40.32 1.19
N VAL A 516 28.55 -39.81 2.36
CA VAL A 516 27.81 -38.77 3.05
C VAL A 516 27.69 -37.69 1.99
N PRO A 517 26.49 -37.44 1.43
CA PRO A 517 26.35 -36.40 0.43
C PRO A 517 26.90 -35.15 1.08
N LYS A 518 27.95 -34.55 0.50
CA LYS A 518 28.43 -33.24 0.93
C LYS A 518 27.17 -32.39 0.98
N LYS A 519 26.73 -32.01 2.19
CA LYS A 519 25.62 -31.08 2.39
C LYS A 519 25.99 -29.88 1.55
N LYS A 520 25.46 -29.79 0.33
CA LYS A 520 25.48 -28.56 -0.45
C LYS A 520 24.86 -27.59 0.53
N LYS A 521 25.63 -26.56 0.92
CA LYS A 521 25.10 -25.46 1.71
C LYS A 521 23.93 -24.94 0.87
N LEU A 522 22.72 -25.40 1.20
CA LEU A 522 21.50 -24.99 0.56
C LEU A 522 21.51 -23.48 0.79
N HIS A 523 21.77 -22.71 -0.26
CA HIS A 523 21.95 -21.27 -0.16
C HIS A 523 20.70 -20.76 0.54
N SER A 524 20.91 -20.26 1.74
CA SER A 524 19.88 -20.36 2.75
C SER A 524 18.71 -19.48 2.36
N HIS A 525 17.50 -20.04 2.44
CA HIS A 525 16.21 -19.35 2.26
C HIS A 525 16.05 -18.15 3.22
N ASP A 526 17.06 -17.86 4.02
CA ASP A 526 17.10 -16.89 5.08
C ASP A 526 17.11 -15.44 4.62
N HIS A 527 17.49 -15.18 3.37
CA HIS A 527 17.67 -13.83 2.86
C HIS A 527 16.53 -13.34 1.96
N VAL A 528 15.51 -14.15 1.70
CA VAL A 528 14.46 -13.84 0.71
C VAL A 528 13.72 -12.55 1.03
N ALA A 529 13.23 -12.39 2.27
CA ALA A 529 12.45 -11.21 2.67
C ALA A 529 13.25 -9.90 2.50
N TRP A 530 14.50 -9.89 2.99
CA TRP A 530 15.40 -8.75 2.81
C TRP A 530 15.70 -8.48 1.35
N LEU A 531 15.98 -9.53 0.57
CA LEU A 531 16.40 -9.40 -0.82
C LEU A 531 15.27 -8.83 -1.68
N VAL A 532 14.01 -9.20 -1.42
CA VAL A 532 12.84 -8.64 -2.11
C VAL A 532 12.65 -7.16 -1.76
N VAL A 533 12.54 -6.82 -0.47
CA VAL A 533 12.34 -5.43 -0.02
C VAL A 533 13.53 -4.55 -0.40
N GLY A 534 14.74 -5.08 -0.29
CA GLY A 534 15.98 -4.46 -0.72
C GLY A 534 15.98 -4.19 -2.22
N ARG A 535 15.73 -5.19 -3.06
CA ARG A 535 15.69 -4.99 -4.53
C ARG A 535 14.64 -3.94 -4.93
N PHE A 536 13.43 -4.03 -4.39
CA PHE A 536 12.39 -3.03 -4.64
C PHE A 536 12.84 -1.62 -4.23
N THR A 537 13.43 -1.47 -3.05
CA THR A 537 13.96 -0.18 -2.58
C THR A 537 15.09 0.33 -3.49
N THR A 538 15.94 -0.55 -4.06
CA THR A 538 16.93 -0.15 -5.07
C THR A 538 16.25 0.43 -6.30
N VAL A 539 15.23 -0.28 -6.81
CA VAL A 539 14.49 0.15 -8.00
C VAL A 539 13.84 1.50 -7.76
N MET A 540 13.22 1.71 -6.60
CA MET A 540 12.63 3.00 -6.24
C MET A 540 13.69 4.12 -6.17
N ILE A 541 14.86 3.87 -5.57
CA ILE A 541 15.97 4.84 -5.55
C ILE A 541 16.39 5.21 -6.99
N LEU A 542 16.54 4.22 -7.87
CA LEU A 542 16.90 4.44 -9.28
C LEU A 542 15.81 5.22 -10.02
N LEU A 543 14.53 4.92 -9.76
CA LEU A 543 13.40 5.65 -10.34
C LEU A 543 13.42 7.12 -9.92
N TRP A 544 13.63 7.42 -8.64
CA TRP A 544 13.77 8.80 -8.16
C TRP A 544 14.94 9.54 -8.82
N ILE A 545 16.11 8.89 -8.91
CA ILE A 545 17.28 9.46 -9.59
C ILE A 545 16.98 9.74 -11.07
N SER A 546 16.36 8.77 -11.76
CA SER A 546 15.99 8.90 -13.18
C SER A 546 14.96 10.01 -13.42
N GLY A 547 13.96 10.15 -12.54
CA GLY A 547 12.98 11.23 -12.57
C GLY A 547 13.65 12.60 -12.41
N GLY A 548 14.61 12.71 -11.49
CA GLY A 548 15.43 13.90 -11.33
C GLY A 548 16.21 14.27 -12.60
N PHE A 549 16.85 13.30 -13.26
CA PHE A 549 17.55 13.55 -14.53
C PHE A 549 16.63 13.92 -15.68
N ILE A 550 15.50 13.23 -15.84
CA ILE A 550 14.49 13.55 -16.86
C ILE A 550 13.98 14.98 -16.64
N HIS A 551 13.73 15.35 -15.38
CA HIS A 551 13.28 16.70 -15.03
C HIS A 551 14.34 17.78 -15.33
N ILE A 552 15.64 17.50 -15.07
CA ILE A 552 16.75 18.39 -15.47
C ILE A 552 16.76 18.55 -16.99
N ILE A 553 16.70 17.45 -17.74
CA ILE A 553 16.74 17.49 -19.21
C ILE A 553 15.56 18.30 -19.75
N ASN A 554 14.34 18.03 -19.28
CA ASN A 554 13.14 18.77 -19.68
C ASN A 554 13.24 20.26 -19.32
N SER A 555 13.82 20.59 -18.16
CA SER A 555 14.05 21.97 -17.75
C SER A 555 15.08 22.65 -18.64
N LEU A 556 16.20 21.99 -18.95
CA LEU A 556 17.26 22.52 -19.83
C LEU A 556 16.79 22.68 -21.27
N LEU A 557 16.02 21.72 -21.80
CA LEU A 557 15.43 21.81 -23.14
C LEU A 557 14.43 22.98 -23.22
N ALA A 558 13.68 23.24 -22.14
CA ALA A 558 12.81 24.41 -22.05
C ALA A 558 13.58 25.75 -22.01
N VAL A 559 14.83 25.77 -21.52
CA VAL A 559 15.71 26.96 -21.59
C VAL A 559 16.36 27.10 -22.98
N GLY A 560 16.77 25.97 -23.55
CA GLY A 560 17.57 25.90 -24.77
C GLY A 560 16.76 26.06 -26.06
N GLY A 561 15.43 25.96 -26.00
CA GLY A 561 14.54 26.35 -27.10
C GLY A 561 14.69 27.84 -27.39
N THR A 562 15.67 28.19 -28.22
CA THR A 562 15.93 29.58 -28.59
C THR A 562 14.67 30.17 -29.21
N PRO A 563 14.25 31.38 -28.81
CA PRO A 563 13.08 32.06 -29.39
C PRO A 563 13.33 32.58 -30.81
N LYS A 564 14.16 31.89 -31.60
CA LYS A 564 14.53 32.30 -32.97
C LYS A 564 13.55 31.79 -34.03
N ASP A 565 12.66 30.86 -33.70
CA ASP A 565 11.52 30.51 -34.56
C ASP A 565 10.26 31.35 -34.28
N LEU A 566 10.32 32.26 -33.30
CA LEU A 566 9.19 33.15 -32.92
C LEU A 566 9.04 34.41 -33.79
N ASN A 567 9.92 34.64 -34.77
CA ASN A 567 9.82 35.76 -35.71
C ASN A 567 9.40 35.34 -37.14
N GLY A 568 9.17 34.05 -37.40
CA GLY A 568 8.85 33.54 -38.75
C GLY A 568 7.36 33.34 -39.03
N ASN A 569 6.60 32.81 -38.07
CA ASN A 569 5.17 32.55 -38.22
C ASN A 569 4.43 32.90 -36.92
N ILE A 570 4.13 34.18 -36.75
CA ILE A 570 3.16 34.64 -35.72
C ILE A 570 1.74 34.14 -36.03
N HIS A 571 1.52 33.54 -37.21
CA HIS A 571 0.25 32.94 -37.61
C HIS A 571 -0.05 31.56 -36.99
N ASP A 572 0.96 30.76 -36.59
CA ASP A 572 0.79 29.35 -36.22
C ASP A 572 0.30 29.08 -34.77
N GLN A 573 0.19 30.09 -33.91
CA GLN A 573 -0.41 29.90 -32.59
C GLN A 573 -1.89 30.23 -32.63
N VAL A 574 -2.70 29.23 -32.95
CA VAL A 574 -4.14 29.23 -32.66
C VAL A 574 -4.32 29.45 -31.14
N ARG A 575 -4.52 30.70 -30.74
CA ARG A 575 -4.67 31.09 -29.34
C ARG A 575 -6.02 30.56 -28.85
N LEU A 576 -5.98 29.76 -27.78
CA LEU A 576 -7.16 29.18 -27.14
C LEU A 576 -7.89 30.25 -26.33
N LEU A 577 -9.14 30.53 -26.68
CA LEU A 577 -10.06 31.30 -25.84
C LEU A 577 -10.69 30.36 -24.81
N LEU A 578 -10.59 30.75 -23.53
CA LEU A 578 -11.16 30.05 -22.38
C LEU A 578 -12.40 30.79 -21.90
N PRO A 579 -13.58 30.46 -22.46
CA PRO A 579 -14.84 31.07 -22.06
C PRO A 579 -15.19 30.73 -20.61
N ARG A 580 -15.62 31.74 -19.86
CA ARG A 580 -16.19 31.62 -18.51
C ARG A 580 -17.70 31.78 -18.57
N LYS A 581 -18.44 30.85 -18.00
CA LYS A 581 -19.91 30.92 -17.93
C LYS A 581 -20.39 32.14 -17.14
N LEU A 582 -21.35 32.87 -17.72
CA LEU A 582 -22.06 33.99 -17.11
C LEU A 582 -23.41 33.54 -16.59
N SER A 583 -23.84 34.15 -15.48
CA SER A 583 -25.19 33.95 -14.93
C SER A 583 -26.21 34.79 -15.69
N ALA A 584 -27.30 34.18 -16.17
CA ALA A 584 -28.40 34.89 -16.80
C ALA A 584 -29.73 34.21 -16.44
N GLN A 585 -30.79 35.01 -16.25
CA GLN A 585 -32.13 34.51 -15.97
C GLN A 585 -32.94 34.48 -17.26
N TRP A 586 -33.10 33.28 -17.84
CA TRP A 586 -33.85 33.10 -19.08
C TRP A 586 -35.36 33.04 -18.81
N PRO A 587 -36.20 33.61 -19.71
CA PRO A 587 -37.65 33.39 -19.65
C PRO A 587 -37.99 31.90 -19.66
N GLU A 588 -38.93 31.50 -18.82
CA GLU A 588 -39.44 30.13 -18.83
C GLU A 588 -40.43 29.92 -19.99
N PRO A 589 -40.44 28.75 -20.63
CA PRO A 589 -39.48 27.64 -20.49
C PRO A 589 -38.12 27.90 -21.18
N SER A 590 -37.03 27.95 -20.39
CA SER A 590 -35.68 28.33 -20.87
C SER A 590 -35.12 27.40 -21.95
N ARG A 591 -35.50 26.12 -21.94
CA ARG A 591 -35.06 25.13 -22.94
C ARG A 591 -35.47 25.45 -24.38
N PHE A 592 -36.48 26.29 -24.59
CA PHE A 592 -36.93 26.71 -25.92
C PHE A 592 -36.42 28.10 -26.30
N PHE A 593 -35.67 28.74 -25.40
CA PHE A 593 -35.05 30.02 -25.69
C PHE A 593 -33.80 29.74 -26.54
N GLU A 594 -33.82 30.17 -27.80
CA GLU A 594 -32.69 30.05 -28.72
C GLU A 594 -32.14 31.44 -29.01
N VAL A 595 -30.88 31.68 -28.62
CA VAL A 595 -30.20 32.94 -28.90
C VAL A 595 -29.65 32.88 -30.32
N THR A 596 -30.25 33.66 -31.22
CA THR A 596 -29.83 33.71 -32.63
C THR A 596 -28.85 34.83 -32.90
N LYS A 597 -28.92 35.94 -32.14
CA LYS A 597 -28.01 37.08 -32.27
C LYS A 597 -27.76 37.79 -30.94
N LEU A 598 -26.57 38.37 -30.82
CA LEU A 598 -26.17 39.24 -29.73
C LEU A 598 -25.71 40.58 -30.31
N GLN A 599 -26.11 41.68 -29.66
CA GLN A 599 -25.57 43.01 -29.90
C GLN A 599 -25.18 43.61 -28.56
N CYS A 600 -23.96 44.12 -28.45
CA CYS A 600 -23.40 44.51 -27.17
C CYS A 600 -22.91 45.95 -27.19
N ASN A 601 -23.03 46.59 -26.03
CA ASN A 601 -22.28 47.79 -25.68
C ASN A 601 -21.75 47.61 -24.25
N SER A 602 -21.08 48.63 -23.71
CA SER A 602 -20.45 48.59 -22.38
C SER A 602 -21.42 48.45 -21.21
N SER A 603 -22.73 48.69 -21.40
CA SER A 603 -23.75 48.73 -20.34
C SER A 603 -24.90 47.74 -20.53
N SER A 604 -25.21 47.35 -21.77
CA SER A 604 -26.35 46.51 -22.10
C SER A 604 -26.04 45.52 -23.22
N VAL A 605 -26.81 44.44 -23.23
CA VAL A 605 -26.81 43.39 -24.24
C VAL A 605 -28.22 43.27 -24.79
N VAL A 606 -28.33 43.34 -26.12
CA VAL A 606 -29.57 43.05 -26.86
C VAL A 606 -29.45 41.62 -27.39
N ILE A 607 -30.45 40.81 -27.08
CA ILE A 607 -30.51 39.39 -27.38
C ILE A 607 -31.68 39.16 -28.33
N SER A 608 -31.42 38.59 -29.50
CA SER A 608 -32.49 38.17 -30.41
C SER A 608 -32.72 36.68 -30.31
N THR A 609 -34.00 36.32 -30.40
CA THR A 609 -34.48 34.96 -30.66
C THR A 609 -35.15 34.95 -32.04
N PRO A 610 -35.66 33.80 -32.53
CA PRO A 610 -36.43 33.75 -33.76
C PRO A 610 -37.73 34.58 -33.73
N PHE A 611 -38.24 34.93 -32.54
CA PHE A 611 -39.56 35.54 -32.38
C PHE A 611 -39.54 36.88 -31.65
N ASN A 612 -38.59 37.07 -30.74
CA ASN A 612 -38.56 38.18 -29.80
C ASN A 612 -37.17 38.79 -29.68
N VAL A 613 -37.14 40.08 -29.37
CA VAL A 613 -35.93 40.83 -29.02
C VAL A 613 -36.00 41.22 -27.55
N HIS A 614 -34.94 40.92 -26.82
CA HIS A 614 -34.78 41.23 -25.40
C HIS A 614 -33.59 42.14 -25.18
N THR A 615 -33.60 42.91 -24.08
CA THR A 615 -32.46 43.68 -23.60
C THR A 615 -32.18 43.32 -22.14
N ALA A 616 -30.92 43.30 -21.76
CA ALA A 616 -30.48 43.11 -20.39
C ALA A 616 -29.32 44.04 -20.06
N HIS A 617 -29.23 44.50 -18.81
CA HIS A 617 -28.08 45.26 -18.32
C HIS A 617 -26.91 44.30 -18.02
N ARG A 618 -25.67 44.69 -18.36
CA ARG A 618 -24.47 43.91 -17.99
C ARG A 618 -24.21 44.02 -16.48
N ALA A 619 -24.08 42.89 -15.79
CA ALA A 619 -23.65 42.83 -14.40
C ALA A 619 -22.23 42.24 -14.33
N VAL A 620 -21.50 42.49 -13.23
CA VAL A 620 -20.09 42.10 -13.08
C VAL A 620 -19.82 40.60 -13.36
N ASN A 621 -20.80 39.73 -13.07
CA ASN A 621 -20.68 38.28 -13.29
C ASN A 621 -21.88 37.69 -14.05
N GLY A 622 -22.59 38.49 -14.84
CA GLY A 622 -23.81 38.01 -15.51
C GLY A 622 -24.59 39.06 -16.28
N LEU A 623 -25.81 38.70 -16.64
CA LEU A 623 -26.81 39.63 -17.17
C LEU A 623 -27.90 39.86 -16.14
N GLY A 624 -28.39 41.10 -16.07
CA GLY A 624 -29.60 41.42 -15.34
C GLY A 624 -30.86 40.79 -15.98
N PRO A 625 -32.05 41.04 -15.40
CA PRO A 625 -33.30 40.53 -15.95
C PRO A 625 -33.51 40.93 -17.41
N LEU A 626 -33.99 40.00 -18.23
CA LEU A 626 -34.31 40.26 -19.64
C LEU A 626 -35.64 41.01 -19.75
N ALA A 627 -35.61 42.19 -20.37
CA ALA A 627 -36.80 42.94 -20.73
C ALA A 627 -37.07 42.78 -22.24
N GLN A 628 -38.27 42.35 -22.62
CA GLN A 628 -38.67 42.25 -24.02
C GLN A 628 -38.91 43.66 -24.61
N ILE A 629 -38.32 43.94 -25.77
CA ILE A 629 -38.42 45.23 -26.46
C ILE A 629 -39.12 45.15 -27.82
N GLY A 630 -39.40 43.93 -28.31
CA GLY A 630 -40.17 43.72 -29.54
C GLY A 630 -40.46 42.24 -29.84
N GLU A 631 -41.51 42.02 -30.64
CA GLU A 631 -41.95 40.72 -31.16
C GLU A 631 -41.62 40.62 -32.65
N PHE A 632 -40.34 40.46 -32.96
CA PHE A 632 -39.86 40.23 -34.33
C PHE A 632 -38.47 39.60 -34.32
N GLU A 633 -38.07 39.01 -35.45
CA GLU A 633 -36.71 38.49 -35.64
C GLU A 633 -35.77 39.62 -36.07
N MET A 634 -34.87 40.02 -35.18
CA MET A 634 -33.85 41.01 -35.51
C MET A 634 -32.74 40.37 -36.35
N LYS A 635 -32.55 40.85 -37.58
CA LYS A 635 -31.43 40.42 -38.44
C LYS A 635 -30.17 41.22 -38.18
N ALA A 636 -30.25 42.48 -37.80
CA ALA A 636 -29.14 43.24 -37.27
C ALA A 636 -29.69 44.41 -36.46
N ALA A 637 -28.94 44.92 -35.50
CA ALA A 637 -29.29 46.17 -34.84
C ALA A 637 -28.05 46.97 -34.53
N TRP A 638 -28.22 48.29 -34.47
CA TRP A 638 -27.19 49.20 -34.02
C TRP A 638 -27.82 50.26 -33.12
N CYS A 639 -27.06 50.62 -32.09
CA CYS A 639 -27.44 51.64 -31.12
C CYS A 639 -26.39 52.73 -31.16
N ARG A 640 -26.79 53.98 -31.32
CA ARG A 640 -25.89 55.11 -31.13
C ARG A 640 -26.03 55.59 -29.68
N SER A 641 -24.92 55.94 -29.04
CA SER A 641 -24.95 56.48 -27.67
C SER A 641 -25.94 57.65 -27.59
N GLY A 642 -26.90 57.56 -26.65
CA GLY A 642 -27.95 58.56 -26.45
C GLY A 642 -29.08 58.58 -27.49
N GLN A 643 -29.11 57.68 -28.49
CA GLN A 643 -30.21 57.55 -29.45
C GLN A 643 -30.88 56.18 -29.34
N ARG A 644 -32.14 56.09 -29.82
CA ARG A 644 -32.84 54.82 -29.93
C ARG A 644 -32.10 53.89 -30.89
N CYS A 645 -32.06 52.61 -30.52
CA CYS A 645 -31.51 51.57 -31.39
C CYS A 645 -32.40 51.39 -32.62
N ARG A 646 -31.78 51.07 -33.76
CA ARG A 646 -32.49 50.66 -34.98
C ARG A 646 -32.20 49.21 -35.26
N ALA A 647 -33.20 48.50 -35.76
CA ALA A 647 -33.13 47.10 -36.11
C ALA A 647 -33.52 46.90 -37.57
N LEU A 648 -32.77 46.06 -38.27
CA LEU A 648 -33.11 45.52 -39.58
C LEU A 648 -33.82 44.19 -39.39
N GLU A 649 -34.94 44.03 -40.09
CA GLU A 649 -35.76 42.85 -40.10
C GLU A 649 -36.03 42.40 -41.53
N LYS A 650 -36.01 41.10 -41.77
CA LYS A 650 -36.39 40.51 -43.06
C LYS A 650 -37.87 40.15 -43.02
N HIS A 651 -38.69 40.88 -43.78
CA HIS A 651 -40.11 40.58 -43.97
C HIS A 651 -40.32 39.82 -45.28
N ALA A 652 -41.49 39.20 -45.46
CA ALA A 652 -41.82 38.47 -46.69
C ALA A 652 -41.75 39.33 -47.96
N SER A 653 -41.92 40.65 -47.83
CA SER A 653 -41.92 41.63 -48.93
C SER A 653 -40.61 42.41 -49.08
N GLY A 654 -39.56 42.02 -48.35
CA GLY A 654 -38.27 42.70 -48.37
C GLY A 654 -37.79 43.12 -46.99
N TRP A 655 -36.73 43.93 -46.94
CA TRP A 655 -36.11 44.34 -45.70
C TRP A 655 -36.70 45.64 -45.18
N ARG A 656 -36.94 45.69 -43.87
CA ARG A 656 -37.46 46.87 -43.20
C ARG A 656 -36.53 47.31 -42.08
N LEU A 657 -36.33 48.62 -42.02
CA LEU A 657 -35.65 49.29 -40.93
C LEU A 657 -36.70 49.78 -39.94
N ARG A 658 -36.57 49.35 -38.68
CA ARG A 658 -37.47 49.68 -37.58
C ARG A 658 -36.69 50.36 -36.46
N SER A 659 -37.24 51.40 -35.85
CA SER A 659 -36.71 51.93 -34.59
C SER A 659 -37.20 51.06 -33.43
N LEU A 660 -36.30 50.56 -32.59
CA LEU A 660 -36.68 49.78 -31.41
C LEU A 660 -37.52 50.69 -30.47
N GLY A 661 -38.76 50.27 -30.20
CA GLY A 661 -39.74 51.02 -29.39
C GLY A 661 -40.65 52.00 -30.16
N GLU A 662 -40.61 52.05 -31.50
CA GLU A 662 -41.49 52.90 -32.32
C GLU A 662 -41.91 52.18 -33.61
N GLU A 663 -43.08 52.52 -34.16
CA GLU A 663 -43.61 51.90 -35.39
C GLU A 663 -43.14 52.57 -36.68
N SER A 664 -42.09 53.40 -36.64
CA SER A 664 -41.54 53.99 -37.86
C SER A 664 -40.87 52.90 -38.72
N LEU A 665 -41.36 52.77 -39.96
CA LEU A 665 -40.92 51.77 -40.93
C LEU A 665 -40.32 52.46 -42.16
N ALA A 666 -39.13 52.06 -42.55
CA ALA A 666 -38.54 52.39 -43.85
C ALA A 666 -38.14 51.10 -44.57
N TRP A 667 -38.51 50.98 -45.85
CA TRP A 667 -38.10 49.87 -46.70
C TRP A 667 -36.66 50.05 -47.16
N LEU A 668 -35.92 48.94 -47.19
CA LEU A 668 -34.54 48.89 -47.65
C LEU A 668 -34.38 47.81 -48.71
N ASP A 669 -33.68 48.15 -49.80
CA ASP A 669 -33.34 47.20 -50.85
C ASP A 669 -32.05 46.45 -50.46
N VAL A 670 -32.20 45.38 -49.68
CA VAL A 670 -31.09 44.49 -49.28
C VAL A 670 -31.19 43.18 -50.08
N PRO A 671 -30.09 42.70 -50.67
CA PRO A 671 -30.09 41.46 -51.45
C PRO A 671 -30.61 40.25 -50.66
N ASP A 672 -31.44 39.44 -51.30
CA ASP A 672 -32.00 38.23 -50.69
C ASP A 672 -30.97 37.13 -50.41
N SER A 673 -29.80 37.19 -51.07
CA SER A 673 -28.69 36.26 -50.87
C SER A 673 -28.02 36.43 -49.50
N TRP A 674 -28.26 37.53 -48.79
CA TRP A 674 -27.65 37.78 -47.49
C TRP A 674 -28.29 36.91 -46.41
N GLN A 675 -27.52 35.95 -45.90
CA GLN A 675 -27.94 34.96 -44.92
C GLN A 675 -27.74 35.46 -43.48
N LEU A 676 -26.59 36.09 -43.22
CA LEU A 676 -26.28 36.74 -41.94
C LEU A 676 -25.99 38.21 -42.17
N LEU A 677 -26.29 39.02 -41.16
CA LEU A 677 -26.14 40.47 -41.20
C LEU A 677 -25.71 40.96 -39.81
N ALA A 678 -24.77 41.91 -39.80
CA ALA A 678 -24.36 42.71 -38.66
C ALA A 678 -24.37 44.19 -39.07
N ALA A 679 -24.62 45.08 -38.10
CA ALA A 679 -24.72 46.51 -38.35
C ALA A 679 -24.05 47.30 -37.23
N ALA A 680 -23.36 48.38 -37.59
CA ALA A 680 -22.71 49.29 -36.66
C ALA A 680 -23.03 50.75 -37.02
N PRO A 681 -23.18 51.67 -36.05
CA PRO A 681 -23.51 53.06 -36.35
C PRO A 681 -22.37 53.78 -37.10
N GLU A 682 -22.71 54.59 -38.10
CA GLU A 682 -21.79 55.55 -38.75
C GLU A 682 -22.33 57.00 -38.60
N GLN A 683 -21.51 58.00 -38.95
CA GLN A 683 -21.87 59.41 -38.76
C GLN A 683 -23.23 59.78 -39.42
N LYS A 684 -23.42 59.36 -40.68
CA LYS A 684 -24.60 59.67 -41.50
C LYS A 684 -25.51 58.45 -41.75
N GLY A 685 -25.29 57.34 -41.04
CA GLY A 685 -25.87 56.07 -41.44
C GLY A 685 -25.45 54.88 -40.57
N ALA A 686 -25.25 53.74 -41.22
CA ALA A 686 -24.70 52.53 -40.60
C ALA A 686 -23.74 51.81 -41.54
N LEU A 687 -22.75 51.12 -40.99
CA LEU A 687 -21.95 50.14 -41.71
C LEU A 687 -22.62 48.77 -41.56
N LEU A 688 -22.75 48.03 -42.65
CA LEU A 688 -23.34 46.70 -42.68
C LEU A 688 -22.29 45.68 -43.12
N ALA A 689 -22.26 44.53 -42.46
CA ALA A 689 -21.49 43.36 -42.85
C ALA A 689 -22.43 42.18 -43.05
N ALA A 690 -22.38 41.54 -44.22
CA ALA A 690 -23.32 40.49 -44.57
C ALA A 690 -22.65 39.25 -45.17
N TRP A 691 -23.07 38.07 -44.74
CA TRP A 691 -22.64 36.80 -45.34
C TRP A 691 -23.56 36.41 -46.48
N ASP A 692 -23.04 36.32 -47.72
CA ASP A 692 -23.82 35.97 -48.91
C ASP A 692 -23.82 34.46 -49.24
N GLY A 693 -23.17 33.64 -48.41
CA GLY A 693 -22.93 32.21 -48.64
C GLY A 693 -21.53 31.88 -49.15
N GLU A 694 -20.78 32.87 -49.63
CA GLU A 694 -19.42 32.70 -50.15
C GLU A 694 -18.42 33.68 -49.52
N ARG A 695 -18.82 34.93 -49.30
CA ARG A 695 -17.98 36.03 -48.80
C ARG A 695 -18.76 36.94 -47.86
N ILE A 696 -18.02 37.71 -47.08
CA ILE A 696 -18.59 38.74 -46.22
C ILE A 696 -18.54 40.07 -46.97
N VAL A 697 -19.70 40.61 -47.32
CA VAL A 697 -19.85 41.87 -48.05
C VAL A 697 -20.01 43.02 -47.06
N ILE A 698 -19.13 44.02 -47.17
CA ILE A 698 -19.19 45.27 -46.39
C ILE A 698 -19.90 46.33 -47.22
N SER A 699 -20.94 46.96 -46.66
CA SER A 699 -21.75 47.98 -47.33
C SER A 699 -22.03 49.16 -46.39
N GLY A 700 -22.02 50.38 -46.91
CA GLY A 700 -22.53 51.56 -46.22
C GLY A 700 -24.03 51.71 -46.44
N LEU A 701 -24.75 52.07 -45.39
CA LEU A 701 -26.18 52.38 -45.40
C LEU A 701 -26.34 53.87 -45.08
N GLU A 702 -26.70 54.68 -46.06
CA GLU A 702 -26.84 56.13 -45.91
C GLU A 702 -28.28 56.58 -46.13
N ASN A 703 -28.74 57.59 -45.39
CA ASN A 703 -30.05 58.20 -45.61
C ASN A 703 -29.88 59.48 -46.43
N THR A 704 -30.16 59.41 -47.73
CA THR A 704 -30.10 60.55 -48.65
C THR A 704 -31.54 61.05 -48.91
N ARG A 705 -31.85 62.25 -48.38
CA ARG A 705 -33.16 62.92 -48.57
C ARG A 705 -34.38 62.10 -48.12
N GLY A 706 -34.23 61.29 -47.06
CA GLY A 706 -35.32 60.47 -46.52
C GLY A 706 -35.41 59.07 -47.13
N ALA A 707 -34.61 58.76 -48.15
CA ALA A 707 -34.48 57.42 -48.71
C ALA A 707 -33.19 56.77 -48.22
N TRP A 708 -33.28 55.53 -47.76
CA TRP A 708 -32.11 54.73 -47.41
C TRP A 708 -31.50 54.10 -48.65
N GLN A 709 -30.21 54.32 -48.86
CA GLN A 709 -29.46 53.76 -49.98
C GLN A 709 -28.33 52.87 -49.46
N LEU A 710 -28.20 51.69 -50.06
CA LEU A 710 -27.18 50.71 -49.77
C LEU A 710 -26.05 50.84 -50.79
N HIS A 711 -24.84 51.14 -50.33
CA HIS A 711 -23.65 51.27 -51.17
C HIS A 711 -22.63 50.21 -50.77
N ARG A 712 -22.38 49.25 -51.67
CA ARG A 712 -21.35 48.22 -51.44
C ARG A 712 -19.97 48.87 -51.40
N LYS A 713 -19.19 48.59 -50.34
CA LYS A 713 -17.81 49.06 -50.19
C LYS A 713 -16.82 48.03 -50.74
N PHE A 714 -16.75 46.84 -50.14
CA PHE A 714 -15.85 45.75 -50.55
C PHE A 714 -16.36 44.40 -50.02
N ALA A 715 -15.62 43.31 -50.23
CA ALA A 715 -15.93 42.00 -49.66
C ALA A 715 -14.65 41.26 -49.23
N VAL A 716 -14.76 40.46 -48.17
CA VAL A 716 -13.66 39.65 -47.60
C VAL A 716 -14.04 38.17 -47.61
N HIS A 717 -13.05 37.29 -47.79
CA HIS A 717 -13.24 35.83 -47.73
C HIS A 717 -12.79 35.30 -46.36
N PRO A 718 -13.64 34.54 -45.64
CA PRO A 718 -13.29 34.00 -44.33
C PRO A 718 -12.30 32.84 -44.46
N ASN A 719 -11.01 33.10 -44.29
CA ASN A 719 -9.93 32.12 -44.53
C ASN A 719 -8.97 31.99 -43.33
N CYS A 720 -9.43 31.75 -42.10
CA CYS A 720 -8.53 31.36 -40.99
C CYS A 720 -7.97 29.92 -41.06
N SER A 721 -8.05 29.18 -42.17
CA SER A 721 -7.53 27.81 -42.21
C SER A 721 -6.08 27.77 -42.69
N GLU A 722 -5.12 27.60 -41.78
CA GLU A 722 -3.78 27.07 -42.08
C GLU A 722 -3.83 25.59 -42.49
N GLU A 723 -4.83 24.83 -42.00
CA GLU A 723 -4.97 23.39 -42.29
C GLU A 723 -5.36 23.06 -43.74
N ALA A 724 -5.83 24.04 -44.53
CA ALA A 724 -6.17 23.78 -45.93
C ALA A 724 -4.94 23.51 -46.82
N ALA A 725 -3.71 23.74 -46.33
CA ALA A 725 -2.50 23.46 -47.08
C ALA A 725 -1.81 22.12 -46.72
N ALA A 726 -2.19 21.47 -45.61
CA ALA A 726 -1.41 20.34 -45.09
C ALA A 726 -2.05 18.95 -45.27
N ASP A 727 -3.35 18.86 -45.60
CA ASP A 727 -4.04 17.57 -45.68
C ASP A 727 -4.86 17.37 -46.97
N GLU A 728 -4.34 17.84 -48.11
CA GLU A 728 -4.85 17.49 -49.45
C GLU A 728 -4.55 16.02 -49.84
N THR A 729 -4.45 15.09 -48.89
CA THR A 729 -4.31 13.65 -49.20
C THR A 729 -5.66 12.95 -49.28
N GLY A 730 -6.44 13.33 -50.30
CA GLY A 730 -7.17 12.34 -51.12
C GLY A 730 -8.42 11.67 -50.54
N SER A 731 -9.24 12.33 -49.73
CA SER A 731 -10.60 11.84 -49.43
C SER A 731 -11.65 12.76 -50.05
N ASP A 732 -12.24 12.31 -51.15
CA ASP A 732 -13.25 12.96 -52.00
C ASP A 732 -14.63 13.15 -51.32
N GLY A 733 -14.65 13.19 -49.98
CA GLY A 733 -15.85 13.41 -49.18
C GLY A 733 -16.18 14.90 -49.13
N GLY A 734 -17.12 15.34 -49.96
CA GLY A 734 -17.57 16.74 -50.10
C GLY A 734 -17.53 17.52 -48.79
N GLN A 735 -16.42 18.23 -48.57
CA GLN A 735 -16.16 18.97 -47.35
C GLN A 735 -17.19 20.10 -47.29
N LEU A 736 -18.15 19.98 -46.37
CA LEU A 736 -19.10 21.03 -46.05
C LEU A 736 -18.29 22.26 -45.66
N ARG A 737 -18.28 23.28 -46.55
CA ARG A 737 -17.62 24.56 -46.25
C ARG A 737 -18.13 25.03 -44.89
N PRO A 738 -17.24 25.36 -43.95
CA PRO A 738 -17.62 25.64 -42.59
C PRO A 738 -18.54 26.88 -42.57
N LYS A 739 -19.77 26.67 -42.10
CA LYS A 739 -20.85 27.67 -42.10
C LYS A 739 -20.50 28.80 -41.14
N VAL A 740 -20.53 30.05 -41.62
CA VAL A 740 -20.50 31.21 -40.73
C VAL A 740 -21.74 31.19 -39.85
N GLN A 741 -21.57 31.26 -38.54
CA GLN A 741 -22.67 31.21 -37.56
C GLN A 741 -23.08 32.61 -37.10
N ALA A 742 -22.10 33.49 -36.87
CA ALA A 742 -22.37 34.86 -36.41
C ALA A 742 -21.38 35.88 -36.98
N LEU A 743 -21.85 37.12 -37.08
CA LEU A 743 -21.09 38.30 -37.47
C LEU A 743 -21.33 39.37 -36.41
N TYR A 744 -20.28 40.09 -36.04
CA TYR A 744 -20.36 41.29 -35.22
C TYR A 744 -19.47 42.37 -35.79
N LEU A 745 -19.99 43.59 -35.83
CA LEU A 745 -19.33 44.73 -36.43
C LEU A 745 -19.23 45.82 -35.37
N ASP A 746 -18.03 46.31 -35.14
CA ASP A 746 -17.79 47.42 -34.22
C ASP A 746 -17.16 48.60 -34.95
N THR A 747 -17.72 49.78 -34.73
CA THR A 747 -17.24 51.07 -35.23
C THR A 747 -16.85 52.01 -34.08
N SER A 748 -16.80 51.48 -32.85
CA SER A 748 -16.45 52.25 -31.67
C SER A 748 -14.97 52.67 -31.70
N SER A 749 -14.66 53.79 -31.05
CA SER A 749 -13.27 54.24 -30.83
C SER A 749 -12.46 54.56 -32.09
N GLY A 750 -13.10 54.74 -33.25
CA GLY A 750 -12.43 55.11 -34.51
C GLY A 750 -11.94 53.93 -35.35
N CYS A 751 -12.06 52.70 -34.86
CA CYS A 751 -11.72 51.50 -35.61
C CYS A 751 -12.98 50.82 -36.17
N GLN A 752 -12.81 50.19 -37.32
CA GLN A 752 -13.87 49.38 -37.95
C GLN A 752 -13.42 47.92 -37.88
N THR A 753 -13.89 47.19 -36.87
CA THR A 753 -13.53 45.79 -36.70
C THR A 753 -14.70 44.87 -37.02
N LEU A 754 -14.40 43.76 -37.69
CA LEU A 754 -15.36 42.70 -37.97
C LEU A 754 -14.91 41.43 -37.24
N THR A 755 -15.80 40.91 -36.40
CA THR A 755 -15.61 39.66 -35.67
C THR A 755 -16.53 38.59 -36.25
N LEU A 756 -15.96 37.46 -36.64
CA LEU A 756 -16.63 36.33 -37.27
C LEU A 756 -16.65 35.13 -36.33
N LEU A 757 -17.77 34.40 -36.26
CA LEU A 757 -17.85 33.10 -35.62
C LEU A 757 -18.05 31.99 -36.66
N ARG A 758 -17.21 30.96 -36.59
CA ARG A 758 -17.30 29.77 -37.44
C ARG A 758 -17.00 28.51 -36.64
N GLY A 759 -18.03 27.79 -36.22
CA GLY A 759 -17.91 26.64 -35.34
C GLY A 759 -17.34 27.06 -33.98
N THR A 760 -16.13 26.60 -33.70
CA THR A 760 -15.38 26.98 -32.50
C THR A 760 -14.28 28.01 -32.79
N THR A 761 -14.27 28.62 -33.97
CA THR A 761 -13.24 29.60 -34.37
C THR A 761 -13.81 31.01 -34.43
N VAL A 762 -13.08 31.95 -33.86
CA VAL A 762 -13.33 33.39 -33.93
C VAL A 762 -12.28 33.99 -34.85
N GLU A 763 -12.71 34.74 -35.85
CA GLU A 763 -11.80 35.51 -36.72
C GLU A 763 -12.03 37.01 -36.48
N GLY A 764 -10.96 37.78 -36.48
CA GLY A 764 -11.00 39.23 -36.32
C GLY A 764 -10.42 39.91 -37.55
N TRP A 765 -11.05 40.98 -38.01
CA TRP A 765 -10.63 41.74 -39.19
C TRP A 765 -10.60 43.22 -38.87
N ASP A 766 -9.56 43.90 -39.32
CA ASP A 766 -9.50 45.35 -39.41
C ASP A 766 -9.99 45.77 -40.80
N LEU A 767 -11.18 46.36 -40.85
CA LEU A 767 -11.82 46.80 -42.09
C LEU A 767 -11.19 48.07 -42.66
N VAL A 768 -10.45 48.84 -41.85
CA VAL A 768 -9.73 50.03 -42.30
C VAL A 768 -8.42 49.62 -42.96
N ALA A 769 -7.65 48.75 -42.31
CA ALA A 769 -6.40 48.22 -42.86
C ALA A 769 -6.62 47.15 -43.94
N GLY A 770 -7.80 46.52 -43.97
CA GLY A 770 -8.12 45.41 -44.86
C GLY A 770 -7.35 44.12 -44.52
N SER A 771 -6.99 43.94 -43.25
CA SER A 771 -6.15 42.82 -42.77
C SER A 771 -6.86 41.99 -41.69
N ILE A 772 -6.42 40.73 -41.54
CA ILE A 772 -6.86 39.84 -40.47
C ILE A 772 -6.10 40.22 -39.18
N LEU A 773 -6.83 40.51 -38.11
CA LEU A 773 -6.29 40.76 -36.77
C LEU A 773 -5.81 39.46 -36.09
N GLY A 774 -6.49 38.34 -36.37
CA GLY A 774 -6.10 37.04 -35.86
C GLY A 774 -7.23 36.00 -35.94
N CYS A 775 -6.86 34.77 -35.56
CA CYS A 775 -7.72 33.60 -35.51
C CYS A 775 -7.61 32.97 -34.13
N TRP A 776 -8.73 32.73 -33.47
CA TRP A 776 -8.77 32.18 -32.11
C TRP A 776 -9.69 30.98 -32.05
N LYS A 777 -9.26 29.91 -31.38
CA LYS A 777 -10.10 28.73 -31.18
C LYS A 777 -10.70 28.78 -29.79
N ILE A 778 -12.02 28.79 -29.71
CA ILE A 778 -12.77 28.67 -28.47
C ILE A 778 -12.68 27.20 -28.02
N ARG A 779 -12.23 26.98 -26.80
CA ARG A 779 -12.35 25.66 -26.17
C ARG A 779 -13.83 25.44 -25.85
N ALA A 780 -14.49 24.55 -26.59
CA ALA A 780 -15.88 24.19 -26.37
C ALA A 780 -16.00 22.68 -26.17
N ASP A 781 -16.72 22.31 -25.12
CA ASP A 781 -16.81 20.92 -24.66
C ASP A 781 -17.73 20.03 -25.52
N SER A 782 -18.45 20.57 -26.52
CA SER A 782 -19.16 19.77 -27.55
C SER A 782 -20.14 20.57 -28.42
N SER A 783 -20.63 21.73 -27.98
CA SER A 783 -21.70 22.45 -28.67
C SER A 783 -21.19 23.66 -29.45
N GLU A 784 -21.70 23.83 -30.67
CA GLU A 784 -21.46 25.00 -31.51
C GLU A 784 -22.05 26.28 -30.89
N TYR A 785 -21.34 27.40 -31.04
CA TYR A 785 -21.83 28.71 -30.66
C TYR A 785 -22.77 29.26 -31.74
N ALA A 786 -23.86 29.89 -31.32
CA ALA A 786 -24.87 30.43 -32.23
C ALA A 786 -24.73 31.94 -32.44
N ALA A 787 -24.20 32.67 -31.45
CA ALA A 787 -24.08 34.12 -31.50
C ALA A 787 -22.83 34.62 -30.76
N LEU A 788 -22.28 35.76 -31.21
CA LEU A 788 -21.22 36.48 -30.52
C LEU A 788 -21.44 38.00 -30.59
N CYS A 789 -20.80 38.73 -29.67
CA CYS A 789 -20.61 40.18 -29.69
C CYS A 789 -19.41 40.55 -28.79
N HIS A 790 -18.90 41.79 -28.83
CA HIS A 790 -17.94 42.26 -27.83
C HIS A 790 -18.15 43.72 -27.41
N ASP A 791 -17.68 44.10 -26.23
CA ASP A 791 -17.78 45.47 -25.67
C ASP A 791 -16.41 46.16 -25.48
N ASN A 792 -15.44 45.79 -26.34
CA ASN A 792 -14.04 46.22 -26.35
C ASN A 792 -13.14 45.62 -25.27
N SER A 793 -13.71 45.10 -24.20
CA SER A 793 -12.98 44.34 -23.17
C SER A 793 -13.20 42.85 -23.29
N ASP A 794 -14.46 42.44 -23.51
CA ASP A 794 -14.87 41.06 -23.41
C ASP A 794 -15.63 40.61 -24.65
N LEU A 795 -15.32 39.40 -25.12
CA LEU A 795 -16.07 38.64 -26.10
C LEU A 795 -17.17 37.85 -25.40
N LEU A 796 -18.43 38.16 -25.69
CA LEU A 796 -19.59 37.44 -25.19
C LEU A 796 -20.07 36.45 -26.25
N LEU A 797 -20.26 35.21 -25.82
CA LEU A 797 -20.62 34.07 -26.64
C LEU A 797 -21.93 33.46 -26.12
N ALA A 798 -22.81 33.01 -27.03
CA ALA A 798 -24.00 32.26 -26.68
C ALA A 798 -24.05 30.92 -27.44
N ARG A 799 -24.38 29.85 -26.72
CA ARG A 799 -24.66 28.52 -27.27
C ARG A 799 -25.91 27.92 -26.65
N HIS A 800 -26.51 26.95 -27.32
CA HIS A 800 -27.67 26.24 -26.79
C HIS A 800 -27.23 25.11 -25.87
N GLY A 801 -27.78 25.05 -24.65
CA GLY A 801 -27.56 23.98 -23.68
C GLY A 801 -28.85 23.22 -23.36
N PRO A 802 -28.75 22.07 -22.67
CA PRO A 802 -29.91 21.22 -22.36
C PRO A 802 -30.94 21.90 -21.44
N GLN A 803 -30.52 22.91 -20.69
CA GLN A 803 -31.37 23.68 -19.76
C GLN A 803 -31.76 25.08 -20.29
N GLY A 804 -31.44 25.36 -21.57
CA GLY A 804 -31.57 26.68 -22.18
C GLY A 804 -30.23 27.26 -22.59
N PRO A 805 -30.20 28.53 -23.03
CA PRO A 805 -28.97 29.13 -23.52
C PRO A 805 -27.90 29.23 -22.43
N ILE A 806 -26.65 29.03 -22.85
CA ILE A 806 -25.47 29.23 -22.04
C ILE A 806 -24.78 30.46 -22.59
N LEU A 807 -24.62 31.48 -21.73
CA LEU A 807 -23.80 32.64 -22.01
C LEU A 807 -22.43 32.46 -21.38
N GLU A 808 -21.41 32.78 -22.15
CA GLU A 808 -20.01 32.67 -21.76
C GLU A 808 -19.27 33.93 -22.18
N THR A 809 -18.26 34.33 -21.39
CA THR A 809 -17.42 35.49 -21.68
C THR A 809 -15.96 35.08 -21.76
N ALA A 810 -15.21 35.63 -22.69
CA ALA A 810 -13.76 35.49 -22.79
C ALA A 810 -13.14 36.88 -22.94
N ALA A 811 -11.92 37.07 -22.47
CA ALA A 811 -11.20 38.32 -22.71
C ALA A 811 -11.06 38.55 -24.21
N LEU A 812 -11.35 39.77 -24.68
CA LEU A 812 -11.17 40.14 -26.07
C LEU A 812 -9.66 40.11 -26.40
N PRO A 813 -9.23 39.43 -27.48
CA PRO A 813 -7.81 39.36 -27.81
C PRO A 813 -7.16 40.73 -27.99
N GLU A 814 -5.93 40.89 -27.51
CA GLU A 814 -5.18 42.16 -27.57
C GLU A 814 -5.14 42.85 -28.95
N PRO A 815 -5.09 42.15 -30.11
CA PRO A 815 -5.14 42.81 -31.41
C PRO A 815 -6.40 43.66 -31.63
N PHE A 816 -7.55 43.27 -31.04
CA PHE A 816 -8.74 44.10 -31.05
C PHE A 816 -8.61 45.31 -30.13
N ALA A 817 -7.90 45.17 -29.00
CA ALA A 817 -7.69 46.26 -28.05
C ALA A 817 -6.70 47.32 -28.60
N HIS A 818 -5.71 46.93 -29.40
CA HIS A 818 -4.74 47.87 -29.97
C HIS A 818 -5.33 48.84 -30.99
N CYS A 819 -6.41 48.45 -31.67
CA CYS A 819 -7.22 49.36 -32.47
C CYS A 819 -7.71 50.58 -31.66
N ILE A 820 -7.90 50.44 -30.33
CA ILE A 820 -8.52 51.48 -29.49
C ILE A 820 -7.53 52.60 -29.09
N VAL A 821 -6.21 52.35 -29.14
CA VAL A 821 -5.23 53.20 -28.43
C VAL A 821 -4.48 54.19 -29.33
N ASN A 822 -4.57 54.08 -30.66
CA ASN A 822 -3.96 55.04 -31.59
C ASN A 822 -5.01 55.88 -32.34
N PRO A 823 -5.63 56.89 -31.71
CA PRO A 823 -6.24 57.98 -32.44
C PRO A 823 -5.10 58.86 -32.96
N GLY A 824 -4.61 58.56 -34.17
CA GLY A 824 -3.73 59.47 -34.91
C GLY A 824 -4.39 60.81 -35.18
#